data_AF-A0A179F7N3-F1
#
_entry.id   AF-A0A179F7N3-F1
#
_cell.length_a   1.000
_cell.length_b   1.000
_cell.length_c   1.000
_cell.angle_alpha   90.00
_cell.angle_beta   90.00
_cell.angle_gamma   90.00
#
_symmetry.space_group_name_H-M   'P 1'
#
loop_
_entity.id
_entity.type
_entity.pdbx_description
1 polymer ?
#
loop_
_entity_poly.entity_id
_entity_poly.type
_entity_poly.pdbx_seq_one_letter_code
_entity_poly.pdbx_strand_id
1 'polypeptide(L)'
;MASKTNSGVEDAPEPAQLEAHSKEETVHPDDLIARISTIDRAYQASPPDGGLRAWCQVLAGHLIVFNTWGYMISFGIFQSHYAEMLSMEPSAIAWIGSVQICLVFLVGTFAGRAFDAGYYKIALIIGNLLQLIGIVTTSVAHTYWQVFLAQGICQGLGCGIVFAPTVANVSTYFSKKKSIAISLGACGGATGGMVFPLMAQQLLPKIGFPWTVRAMGLVVLVTSVMVYLLVKPRLPPRKSGPIVEIGAFKESTYLLFAISMFFTLWAAYFAYYYARAYALAILGGSQSTSFTMLLVINAVGIPGRLVPALIADRYFGAVNTFIPIIFCAAICMFGWIGVRSIPADYVWLCIYGFFGAAIQGMFPSTLAGLTKDLSKAETPSTLAPSLIQRAKALSAEHDALQKSLNALFDSQKAKRAGELQRVATALAAWQKSLSSIQELQGMADDEQDPDLAAIARDELQTEEAKLESLEKNLSTSLTPQHPFADMPCMIEFRPGPGGLEGRYFTDSLFKMYKALCMRRGYRANVLKYEMADAAGDQSSSAGESPVQEAILEVQDQGAYDIFRSEAGMHRVQRIPSTESKGRVHTSAVAVWVLPSFPESSASDIDFDDPESDFYVNPQEVKIETMRARGAGGQHVNKTESAIRMTHIPTGTTVSMQDHRSQQRNREDAWKLLRSRIASQRAEQRMEEASRLRNSVLSQTQITRGDKIRTYNYNQDRCTDHRAALDVHNLPDVLEGGETLDRVMDAAKEWLVAKEIEMVIAEEEIKVTDKA
;
A
#
# COMPACT_ATOMS: atom_id res chain seq x y z
N MET A 1 63.72 35.06 -2.08
CA MET A 1 62.74 33.96 -2.32
C MET A 1 61.45 34.36 -1.65
N ALA A 2 60.51 34.91 -2.42
CA ALA A 2 59.24 35.41 -1.94
C ALA A 2 58.11 34.93 -2.85
N SER A 3 57.11 34.30 -2.22
CA SER A 3 55.66 34.40 -2.45
C SER A 3 55.12 34.45 -3.88
N LYS A 4 54.19 33.53 -4.20
CA LYS A 4 52.77 33.89 -4.42
C LYS A 4 51.88 32.65 -4.57
N THR A 5 50.73 32.74 -3.90
CA THR A 5 49.52 31.93 -4.01
C THR A 5 48.87 32.04 -5.38
N ASN A 6 48.25 30.96 -5.90
CA ASN A 6 47.18 31.10 -6.88
C ASN A 6 46.10 30.02 -6.72
N SER A 7 44.86 30.48 -6.82
CA SER A 7 43.57 29.84 -6.66
C SER A 7 43.25 28.83 -7.77
N GLY A 8 42.71 27.67 -7.40
CA GLY A 8 42.12 26.71 -8.32
C GLY A 8 40.73 27.14 -8.77
N VAL A 9 40.55 27.21 -10.09
CA VAL A 9 39.26 27.18 -10.78
C VAL A 9 39.16 25.76 -11.36
N GLU A 10 38.15 25.00 -10.94
CA GLU A 10 37.80 23.71 -11.55
C GLU A 10 37.05 23.96 -12.86
N ASP A 11 37.62 23.46 -13.97
CA ASP A 11 36.94 23.34 -15.26
C ASP A 11 35.86 22.25 -15.19
N ALA A 12 34.68 22.55 -15.73
CA ALA A 12 33.57 21.61 -15.88
C ALA A 12 33.91 20.51 -16.91
N PRO A 13 33.50 19.24 -16.71
CA PRO A 13 33.80 18.17 -17.66
C PRO A 13 32.88 18.18 -18.89
N GLU A 14 33.44 17.74 -20.01
CA GLU A 14 32.80 17.61 -21.34
C GLU A 14 31.56 16.69 -21.39
N PRO A 15 30.65 16.89 -22.38
CA PRO A 15 29.31 16.28 -22.43
C PRO A 15 29.27 14.76 -22.69
N ALA A 16 30.41 14.12 -22.94
CA ALA A 16 30.48 12.72 -23.33
C ALA A 16 30.55 11.73 -22.14
N GLN A 17 30.70 12.21 -20.91
CA GLN A 17 30.75 11.37 -19.70
C GLN A 17 29.40 11.24 -18.97
N LEU A 18 28.34 11.91 -19.45
CA LEU A 18 26.99 11.86 -18.88
C LEU A 18 26.12 10.71 -19.41
N GLU A 19 26.50 10.02 -20.49
CA GLU A 19 25.68 8.96 -21.09
C GLU A 19 26.00 7.53 -20.62
N ALA A 20 26.97 7.34 -19.72
CA ALA A 20 27.39 6.00 -19.28
C ALA A 20 26.79 5.55 -17.93
N HIS A 21 26.06 6.41 -17.21
CA HIS A 21 25.53 6.11 -15.87
C HIS A 21 23.99 6.03 -15.74
N SER A 22 23.23 6.10 -16.82
CA SER A 22 21.76 6.01 -16.80
C SER A 22 21.19 4.73 -17.42
N LYS A 23 21.86 3.59 -17.24
CA LYS A 23 21.20 2.27 -17.36
C LYS A 23 20.66 1.84 -16.00
N GLU A 24 19.77 2.63 -15.42
CA GLU A 24 18.76 2.06 -14.53
C GLU A 24 17.84 1.23 -15.42
N GLU A 25 17.64 -0.04 -15.07
CA GLU A 25 16.58 -0.86 -15.64
C GLU A 25 15.27 -0.09 -15.51
N THR A 26 14.79 0.49 -16.60
CA THR A 26 13.45 1.07 -16.68
C THR A 26 12.46 -0.08 -16.52
N VAL A 27 12.09 -0.37 -15.27
CA VAL A 27 11.01 -1.31 -14.95
C VAL A 27 9.74 -0.73 -15.55
N HIS A 28 9.16 -1.41 -16.54
CA HIS A 28 7.92 -0.99 -17.16
C HIS A 28 6.83 -0.93 -16.08
N PRO A 29 5.98 0.11 -16.03
CA PRO A 29 4.91 0.22 -15.05
C PRO A 29 4.06 -1.06 -14.97
N ASP A 30 3.80 -1.69 -16.12
CA ASP A 30 3.04 -2.95 -16.23
C ASP A 30 3.70 -4.15 -15.54
N ASP A 31 5.04 -4.23 -15.55
CA ASP A 31 5.80 -5.28 -14.86
C ASP A 31 5.80 -5.07 -13.33
N LEU A 32 5.77 -3.80 -12.91
CA LEU A 32 5.61 -3.42 -11.51
C LEU A 32 4.17 -3.74 -11.04
N ILE A 33 3.17 -3.41 -11.85
CA ILE A 33 1.73 -3.70 -11.64
C ILE A 33 1.48 -5.21 -11.55
N ALA A 34 2.08 -6.01 -12.43
CA ALA A 34 1.97 -7.47 -12.39
C ALA A 34 2.60 -8.06 -11.11
N ARG A 35 3.75 -7.53 -10.66
CA ARG A 35 4.40 -7.96 -9.42
C ARG A 35 3.63 -7.52 -8.17
N ILE A 36 3.11 -6.29 -8.13
CA ILE A 36 2.35 -5.74 -6.99
C ILE A 36 1.01 -6.44 -6.83
N SER A 37 0.26 -6.67 -7.92
CA SER A 37 -0.99 -7.43 -7.89
C SER A 37 -0.82 -8.88 -7.40
N THR A 38 0.32 -9.53 -7.68
CA THR A 38 0.65 -10.85 -7.10
C THR A 38 1.01 -10.79 -5.62
N ILE A 39 1.64 -9.70 -5.15
CA ILE A 39 2.01 -9.52 -3.74
C ILE A 39 0.76 -9.26 -2.89
N ASP A 40 -0.13 -8.37 -3.33
CA ASP A 40 -1.38 -8.07 -2.62
C ASP A 40 -2.31 -9.27 -2.58
N ARG A 41 -2.47 -10.00 -3.69
CA ARG A 41 -3.24 -11.27 -3.71
C ARG A 41 -2.66 -12.31 -2.76
N ALA A 42 -1.33 -12.35 -2.57
CA ALA A 42 -0.69 -13.29 -1.66
C ALA A 42 -0.92 -12.94 -0.18
N TYR A 43 -1.01 -11.65 0.17
CA TYR A 43 -1.36 -11.18 1.51
C TYR A 43 -2.87 -11.25 1.79
N GLN A 44 -3.71 -11.07 0.78
CA GLN A 44 -5.18 -11.18 0.87
C GLN A 44 -5.68 -12.64 0.89
N ALA A 45 -4.90 -13.59 0.37
CA ALA A 45 -5.29 -15.00 0.40
C ALA A 45 -5.37 -15.52 1.85
N SER A 46 -6.53 -16.04 2.25
CA SER A 46 -6.72 -16.65 3.58
C SER A 46 -5.75 -17.81 3.82
N PRO A 47 -5.26 -18.04 5.06
CA PRO A 47 -4.39 -19.17 5.36
C PRO A 47 -4.96 -20.53 4.93
N PRO A 48 -4.12 -21.41 4.38
CA PRO A 48 -4.60 -22.70 3.85
C PRO A 48 -5.14 -23.63 4.94
N ASP A 49 -4.77 -23.43 6.21
CA ASP A 49 -5.25 -24.19 7.37
C ASP A 49 -5.12 -25.73 7.26
N GLY A 50 -4.24 -26.18 6.35
CA GLY A 50 -4.05 -27.58 6.01
C GLY A 50 -3.31 -27.80 4.68
N GLY A 51 -3.32 -29.05 4.22
CA GLY A 51 -2.60 -29.50 3.03
C GLY A 51 -1.14 -29.89 3.30
N LEU A 52 -0.58 -30.69 2.39
CA LEU A 52 0.77 -31.27 2.54
C LEU A 52 1.83 -30.18 2.78
N ARG A 53 1.73 -29.06 2.05
CA ARG A 53 2.70 -27.95 2.15
C ARG A 53 2.69 -27.28 3.52
N ALA A 54 1.51 -27.03 4.10
CA ALA A 54 1.36 -26.43 5.42
C ALA A 54 1.88 -27.37 6.53
N TRP A 55 1.52 -28.66 6.46
CA TRP A 55 2.00 -29.66 7.41
C TRP A 55 3.50 -29.95 7.29
N CYS A 56 4.09 -29.81 6.10
CA CYS A 56 5.55 -29.83 5.93
C CYS A 56 6.23 -28.68 6.69
N GLN A 57 5.60 -27.50 6.80
CA GLN A 57 6.15 -26.40 7.60
C GLN A 57 6.09 -26.73 9.10
N VAL A 58 5.03 -27.40 9.57
CA VAL A 58 4.94 -27.88 10.95
C VAL A 58 6.02 -28.91 11.25
N LEU A 59 6.28 -29.85 10.34
CA LEU A 59 7.38 -30.81 10.46
C LEU A 59 8.75 -30.11 10.49
N ALA A 60 8.96 -29.11 9.63
CA ALA A 60 10.16 -28.29 9.66
C ALA A 60 10.32 -27.54 11.00
N GLY A 61 9.23 -26.98 11.53
CA GLY A 61 9.18 -26.39 12.87
C GLY A 61 9.55 -27.39 13.96
N HIS A 62 8.99 -28.59 13.91
CA HIS A 62 9.31 -29.68 14.83
C HIS A 62 10.81 -30.00 14.82
N LEU A 63 11.41 -30.16 13.65
CA LEU A 63 12.84 -30.48 13.51
C LEU A 63 13.76 -29.34 13.98
N ILE A 64 13.37 -28.07 13.77
CA ILE A 64 14.11 -26.93 14.33
C ILE A 64 14.04 -26.93 15.85
N VAL A 65 12.86 -27.08 16.46
CA VAL A 65 12.72 -27.12 17.92
C VAL A 65 13.40 -28.35 18.51
N PHE A 66 13.40 -29.49 17.79
CA PHE A 66 14.17 -30.68 18.11
C PHE A 66 15.67 -30.37 18.22
N ASN A 67 16.24 -29.68 17.23
CA ASN A 67 17.66 -29.32 17.23
C ASN A 67 18.01 -28.25 18.28
N THR A 68 17.14 -27.26 18.51
CA THR A 68 17.43 -26.18 19.44
C THR A 68 17.18 -26.62 20.89
N TRP A 69 15.93 -26.75 21.28
CA TRP A 69 15.53 -27.07 22.66
C TRP A 69 15.89 -28.50 23.05
N GLY A 70 15.76 -29.46 22.13
CA GLY A 70 16.13 -30.85 22.42
C GLY A 70 17.61 -31.02 22.77
N TYR A 71 18.51 -30.35 22.02
CA TYR A 71 19.93 -30.35 22.36
C TYR A 71 20.19 -29.65 23.69
N MET A 72 19.57 -28.49 23.94
CA MET A 72 19.74 -27.73 25.19
C MET A 72 19.35 -28.52 26.44
N ILE A 73 18.31 -29.36 26.37
CA ILE A 73 17.90 -30.22 27.50
C ILE A 73 19.03 -31.19 27.92
N SER A 74 19.95 -31.54 27.01
CA SER A 74 21.12 -32.37 27.33
C SER A 74 22.16 -31.64 28.17
N PHE A 75 22.09 -30.32 28.30
CA PHE A 75 23.00 -29.53 29.14
C PHE A 75 23.02 -30.03 30.59
N GLY A 76 21.88 -30.51 31.13
CA GLY A 76 21.85 -31.06 32.48
C GLY A 76 22.77 -32.28 32.68
N ILE A 77 23.04 -33.05 31.62
CA ILE A 77 24.03 -34.15 31.65
C ILE A 77 25.45 -33.57 31.55
N PHE A 78 25.66 -32.67 30.59
CA PHE A 78 26.97 -32.05 30.37
C PHE A 78 27.44 -31.14 31.50
N GLN A 79 26.55 -30.57 32.30
CA GLN A 79 26.89 -29.71 33.43
C GLN A 79 27.77 -30.45 34.44
N SER A 80 27.41 -31.69 34.79
CA SER A 80 28.22 -32.53 35.68
C SER A 80 29.59 -32.86 35.05
N HIS A 81 29.60 -33.20 33.77
CA HIS A 81 30.83 -33.47 33.02
C HIS A 81 31.76 -32.24 32.93
N TYR A 82 31.20 -31.04 32.72
CA TYR A 82 31.94 -29.79 32.69
C TYR A 82 32.51 -29.43 34.06
N ALA A 83 31.79 -29.72 35.15
CA ALA A 83 32.26 -29.46 36.51
C ALA A 83 33.51 -30.27 36.82
N GLU A 84 33.51 -31.54 36.42
CA GLU A 84 34.67 -32.41 36.55
C GLU A 84 35.80 -32.01 35.58
N MET A 85 35.50 -31.87 34.29
CA MET A 85 36.49 -31.57 33.25
C MET A 85 37.22 -30.24 33.48
N LEU A 86 36.48 -29.20 33.88
CA LEU A 86 37.01 -27.85 34.06
C LEU A 86 37.43 -27.55 35.50
N SER A 87 37.11 -28.43 36.45
CA SER A 87 37.32 -28.21 37.89
C SER A 87 36.73 -26.87 38.38
N MET A 88 35.51 -26.56 37.92
CA MET A 88 34.79 -25.33 38.24
C MET A 88 33.51 -25.61 39.02
N GLU A 89 33.06 -24.61 39.78
CA GLU A 89 31.80 -24.69 40.52
C GLU A 89 30.60 -24.82 39.56
N PRO A 90 29.57 -25.63 39.89
CA PRO A 90 28.37 -25.77 39.07
C PRO A 90 27.67 -24.43 38.76
N SER A 91 27.76 -23.45 39.65
CA SER A 91 27.20 -22.10 39.46
C SER A 91 27.88 -21.35 38.31
N ALA A 92 29.20 -21.47 38.17
CA ALA A 92 29.95 -20.87 37.06
C ALA A 92 29.59 -21.56 35.72
N ILE A 93 29.39 -22.87 35.72
CA ILE A 93 29.05 -23.64 34.52
C ILE A 93 27.63 -23.34 34.05
N ALA A 94 26.69 -23.12 34.97
CA ALA A 94 25.30 -22.81 34.64
C ALA A 94 25.17 -21.59 33.70
N TRP A 95 26.09 -20.63 33.76
CA TRP A 95 26.13 -19.49 32.84
C TRP A 95 26.20 -19.88 31.37
N ILE A 96 26.84 -21.00 31.03
CA ILE A 96 26.92 -21.49 29.64
C ILE A 96 25.51 -21.76 29.09
N GLY A 97 24.72 -22.56 29.82
CA GLY A 97 23.34 -22.88 29.44
C GLY A 97 22.40 -21.68 29.54
N SER A 98 22.55 -20.83 30.56
CA SER A 98 21.71 -19.64 30.73
C SER A 98 21.91 -18.61 29.61
N VAL A 99 23.15 -18.34 29.20
CA VAL A 99 23.46 -17.43 28.07
C VAL A 99 22.97 -18.02 26.76
N GLN A 100 23.12 -19.34 26.58
CA GLN A 100 22.57 -20.03 25.41
C GLN A 100 21.06 -19.79 25.26
N ILE A 101 20.29 -19.98 26.34
CA ILE A 101 18.83 -19.75 26.33
C ILE A 101 18.49 -18.27 26.16
N CYS A 102 19.24 -17.37 26.79
CA CYS A 102 19.06 -15.92 26.64
C CYS A 102 19.19 -15.48 25.18
N LEU A 103 20.23 -15.94 24.48
CA LEU A 103 20.48 -15.59 23.09
C LEU A 103 19.42 -16.14 22.13
N VAL A 104 18.81 -17.29 22.45
CA VAL A 104 17.70 -17.86 21.65
C VAL A 104 16.55 -16.86 21.52
N PHE A 105 16.15 -16.24 22.64
CA PHE A 105 15.06 -15.27 22.64
C PHE A 105 15.50 -13.88 22.21
N LEU A 106 16.68 -13.41 22.65
CA LEU A 106 17.18 -12.08 22.32
C LEU A 106 17.43 -11.90 20.82
N VAL A 107 18.07 -12.88 20.18
CA VAL A 107 18.36 -12.85 18.74
C VAL A 107 17.08 -13.04 17.93
N GLY A 108 16.08 -13.73 18.48
CA GLY A 108 14.79 -13.94 17.86
C GLY A 108 14.11 -12.64 17.42
N THR A 109 14.25 -11.56 18.19
CA THR A 109 13.75 -10.22 17.86
C THR A 109 14.31 -9.70 16.53
N PHE A 110 15.61 -9.87 16.29
CA PHE A 110 16.28 -9.41 15.07
C PHE A 110 16.09 -10.39 13.91
N ALA A 111 16.12 -11.69 14.20
CA ALA A 111 15.95 -12.75 13.20
C ALA A 111 14.53 -12.75 12.61
N GLY A 112 13.51 -12.39 13.39
CA GLY A 112 12.14 -12.17 12.89
C GLY A 112 12.08 -11.12 11.78
N ARG A 113 12.87 -10.05 11.88
CA ARG A 113 12.95 -9.04 10.81
C ARG A 113 13.66 -9.53 9.56
N ALA A 114 14.71 -10.33 9.72
CA ALA A 114 15.34 -10.97 8.57
C ALA A 114 14.36 -11.90 7.83
N PHE A 115 13.46 -12.58 8.57
CA PHE A 115 12.36 -13.36 7.99
C PHE A 115 11.39 -12.46 7.22
N ASP A 116 10.90 -11.39 7.84
CA ASP A 116 9.96 -10.45 7.20
C ASP A 116 10.55 -9.84 5.92
N ALA A 117 11.85 -9.52 5.91
CA ALA A 117 12.57 -8.98 4.76
C ALA A 117 12.85 -10.01 3.63
N GLY A 118 12.43 -11.27 3.77
CA GLY A 118 12.60 -12.33 2.77
C GLY A 118 13.88 -13.15 2.88
N TYR A 119 14.70 -12.93 3.91
CA TYR A 119 15.98 -13.60 4.08
C TYR A 119 15.87 -14.93 4.85
N TYR A 120 14.68 -15.54 4.94
CA TYR A 120 14.46 -16.73 5.78
C TYR A 120 15.40 -17.90 5.47
N LYS A 121 15.59 -18.25 4.19
CA LYS A 121 16.49 -19.35 3.82
C LYS A 121 17.95 -19.05 4.13
N ILE A 122 18.36 -17.79 4.02
CA ILE A 122 19.73 -17.36 4.36
C ILE A 122 19.93 -17.43 5.88
N ALA A 123 18.97 -16.93 6.66
CA ALA A 123 18.96 -17.04 8.11
C ALA A 123 19.04 -18.51 8.57
N LEU A 124 18.29 -19.42 7.92
CA LEU A 124 18.39 -20.85 8.20
C LEU A 124 19.78 -21.43 7.94
N ILE A 125 20.43 -21.07 6.82
CA ILE A 125 21.78 -21.55 6.53
C ILE A 125 22.77 -21.03 7.59
N ILE A 126 22.75 -19.73 7.86
CA ILE A 126 23.66 -19.10 8.83
C ILE A 126 23.45 -19.69 10.23
N GLY A 127 22.21 -19.77 10.68
CA GLY A 127 21.87 -20.27 12.02
C GLY A 127 22.21 -21.74 12.19
N ASN A 128 21.94 -22.59 11.20
CA ASN A 128 22.31 -24.01 11.23
C ASN A 128 23.85 -24.20 11.19
N LEU A 129 24.57 -23.40 10.39
CA LEU A 129 26.04 -23.44 10.38
C LEU A 129 26.63 -23.05 11.73
N LEU A 130 26.11 -21.98 12.36
CA LEU A 130 26.55 -21.56 13.70
C LEU A 130 26.27 -22.62 14.76
N GLN A 131 25.14 -23.32 14.69
CA GLN A 131 24.87 -24.46 15.58
C GLN A 131 25.90 -25.58 15.40
N LEU A 132 26.19 -25.97 14.16
CA LEU A 132 27.16 -27.04 13.88
C LEU A 132 28.58 -26.64 14.27
N ILE A 133 29.00 -25.41 13.98
CA ILE A 133 30.28 -24.86 14.42
C ILE A 133 30.35 -24.89 15.95
N GLY A 134 29.31 -24.43 16.64
CA GLY A 134 29.23 -24.47 18.10
C GLY A 134 29.37 -25.89 18.65
N ILE A 135 28.68 -26.86 18.08
CA ILE A 135 28.75 -28.28 18.51
C ILE A 135 30.15 -28.86 18.26
N VAL A 136 30.72 -28.66 17.07
CA VAL A 136 32.04 -29.20 16.70
C VAL A 136 33.14 -28.57 17.55
N THR A 137 33.11 -27.26 17.74
CA THR A 137 34.09 -26.55 18.58
C THR A 137 33.94 -26.89 20.06
N THR A 138 32.72 -27.12 20.56
CA THR A 138 32.48 -27.65 21.90
C THR A 138 33.12 -29.04 22.08
N SER A 139 33.10 -29.89 21.06
CA SER A 139 33.68 -31.24 21.12
C SER A 139 35.20 -31.27 21.32
N VAL A 140 35.90 -30.16 21.07
CA VAL A 140 37.36 -30.03 21.21
C VAL A 140 37.76 -28.98 22.26
N ALA A 141 36.80 -28.47 23.02
CA ALA A 141 37.04 -27.48 24.04
C ALA A 141 37.61 -28.12 25.31
N HIS A 142 38.65 -27.50 25.87
CA HIS A 142 39.33 -27.95 27.09
C HIS A 142 39.30 -26.91 28.21
N THR A 143 38.86 -25.68 27.91
CA THR A 143 38.80 -24.57 28.87
C THR A 143 37.40 -23.97 28.92
N TYR A 144 37.05 -23.35 30.05
CA TYR A 144 35.74 -22.74 30.26
C TYR A 144 35.35 -21.76 29.16
N TRP A 145 36.25 -20.84 28.79
CA TRP A 145 35.96 -19.83 27.76
C TRP A 145 35.72 -20.43 26.39
N GLN A 146 36.37 -21.54 26.05
CA GLN A 146 36.11 -22.26 24.80
C GLN A 146 34.70 -22.86 24.81
N VAL A 147 34.29 -23.51 25.89
CA VAL A 147 32.92 -24.07 26.02
C VAL A 147 31.88 -22.96 26.05
N PHE A 148 32.14 -21.87 26.77
CA PHE A 148 31.24 -20.71 26.85
C PHE A 148 31.05 -20.03 25.49
N LEU A 149 32.13 -19.82 24.72
CA LEU A 149 32.04 -19.22 23.39
C LEU A 149 31.39 -20.17 22.38
N ALA A 150 31.71 -21.47 22.43
CA ALA A 150 31.20 -22.46 21.49
C ALA A 150 29.73 -22.81 21.74
N GLN A 151 29.39 -23.23 22.95
CA GLN A 151 28.03 -23.67 23.32
C GLN A 151 27.15 -22.51 23.78
N GLY A 152 27.68 -21.63 24.64
CA GLY A 152 26.90 -20.49 25.16
C GLY A 152 26.55 -19.50 24.06
N ILE A 153 27.59 -18.94 23.42
CA ILE A 153 27.43 -17.86 22.44
C ILE A 153 27.13 -18.40 21.03
N CYS A 154 28.04 -19.14 20.40
CA CYS A 154 27.92 -19.52 19.00
C CYS A 154 26.66 -20.38 18.75
N GLN A 155 26.44 -21.40 19.58
CA GLN A 155 25.22 -22.21 19.47
C GLN A 155 23.96 -21.43 19.88
N GLY A 156 24.03 -20.57 20.90
CA GLY A 156 22.93 -19.69 21.30
C GLY A 156 22.45 -18.75 20.18
N LEU A 157 23.41 -18.07 19.52
CA LEU A 157 23.15 -17.24 18.33
C LEU A 157 22.55 -18.08 17.20
N GLY A 158 23.14 -19.24 16.89
CA GLY A 158 22.65 -20.13 15.86
C GLY A 158 21.21 -20.62 16.11
N CYS A 159 20.88 -20.95 17.36
CA CYS A 159 19.52 -21.33 17.76
C CYS A 159 18.53 -20.16 17.66
N GLY A 160 18.93 -18.96 18.09
CA GLY A 160 18.08 -17.76 18.02
C GLY A 160 17.76 -17.33 16.59
N ILE A 161 18.72 -17.44 15.67
CA ILE A 161 18.52 -17.10 14.24
C ILE A 161 17.49 -18.03 13.58
N VAL A 162 17.43 -19.32 13.95
CA VAL A 162 16.50 -20.26 13.30
C VAL A 162 15.14 -20.37 13.99
N PHE A 163 15.08 -20.18 15.31
CA PHE A 163 13.90 -20.50 16.11
C PHE A 163 12.73 -19.57 15.81
N ALA A 164 12.89 -18.26 16.03
CA ALA A 164 11.80 -17.30 15.88
C ALA A 164 11.26 -17.21 14.43
N PRO A 165 12.12 -17.13 13.38
CA PRO A 165 11.67 -17.19 11.99
C PRO A 165 10.86 -18.42 11.63
N THR A 166 11.22 -19.58 12.16
CA THR A 166 10.52 -20.83 11.85
C THR A 166 9.14 -20.87 12.51
N VAL A 167 9.03 -20.40 13.75
CA VAL A 167 7.73 -20.26 14.42
C VAL A 167 6.84 -19.26 13.68
N ALA A 168 7.41 -18.12 13.24
CA ALA A 168 6.71 -17.13 12.43
C ALA A 168 6.25 -17.72 11.09
N ASN A 169 7.10 -18.46 10.39
CA ASN A 169 6.72 -19.11 9.13
C ASN A 169 5.54 -20.07 9.32
N VAL A 170 5.56 -20.92 10.34
CA VAL A 170 4.45 -21.85 10.64
C VAL A 170 3.17 -21.08 10.91
N SER A 171 3.20 -19.98 11.67
CA SER A 171 2.01 -19.19 11.98
C SER A 171 1.37 -18.57 10.73
N THR A 172 2.14 -18.28 9.67
CA THR A 172 1.58 -17.78 8.40
C THR A 172 0.72 -18.78 7.65
N TYR A 173 0.82 -20.09 7.92
CA TYR A 173 0.07 -21.12 7.20
C TYR A 173 -1.28 -21.49 7.84
N PHE A 174 -1.54 -21.04 9.07
CA PHE A 174 -2.70 -21.47 9.85
C PHE A 174 -3.40 -20.28 10.53
N SER A 175 -4.73 -20.22 10.40
CA SER A 175 -5.60 -19.33 11.16
C SER A 175 -6.40 -20.13 12.18
N LYS A 176 -7.27 -21.04 11.73
CA LYS A 176 -8.16 -21.84 12.58
C LYS A 176 -7.44 -22.92 13.38
N LYS A 177 -6.31 -23.44 12.88
CA LYS A 177 -5.51 -24.49 13.57
C LYS A 177 -4.16 -23.99 14.04
N LYS A 178 -4.06 -22.68 14.31
CA LYS A 178 -2.79 -22.00 14.57
C LYS A 178 -2.11 -22.52 15.84
N SER A 179 -2.83 -22.67 16.95
CA SER A 179 -2.24 -23.12 18.22
C SER A 179 -1.76 -24.57 18.12
N ILE A 180 -2.53 -25.45 17.47
CA ILE A 180 -2.17 -26.85 17.22
C ILE A 180 -0.92 -26.94 16.35
N ALA A 181 -0.86 -26.18 15.25
CA ALA A 181 0.28 -26.19 14.34
C ALA A 181 1.57 -25.74 15.04
N ILE A 182 1.51 -24.64 15.79
CA ILE A 182 2.65 -24.13 16.57
C ILE A 182 3.04 -25.13 17.68
N SER A 183 2.06 -25.75 18.36
CA SER A 183 2.33 -26.71 19.44
C SER A 183 2.86 -28.05 18.95
N LEU A 184 2.46 -28.53 17.77
CA LEU A 184 3.08 -29.68 17.10
C LEU A 184 4.54 -29.42 16.74
N GLY A 185 4.85 -28.19 16.31
CA GLY A 185 6.23 -27.73 16.17
C GLY A 185 6.97 -27.73 17.52
N ALA A 186 6.35 -27.19 18.56
CA ALA A 186 6.93 -27.15 19.90
C ALA A 186 7.19 -28.55 20.52
N CYS A 187 6.45 -29.58 20.10
CA CYS A 187 6.71 -30.97 20.48
C CYS A 187 8.11 -31.46 20.06
N GLY A 188 8.78 -30.77 19.13
CA GLY A 188 10.18 -31.03 18.78
C GLY A 188 11.10 -30.98 20.01
N GLY A 189 10.84 -30.08 20.95
CA GLY A 189 11.63 -29.98 22.18
C GLY A 189 11.51 -31.24 23.05
N ALA A 190 10.32 -31.87 23.07
CA ALA A 190 10.09 -33.10 23.82
C ALA A 190 10.76 -34.31 23.15
N THR A 191 10.58 -34.47 21.84
CA THR A 191 11.19 -35.58 21.08
C THR A 191 12.71 -35.47 21.08
N GLY A 192 13.26 -34.27 20.85
CA GLY A 192 14.69 -33.99 20.95
C GLY A 192 15.22 -34.14 22.37
N GLY A 193 14.45 -33.70 23.37
CA GLY A 193 14.75 -33.86 24.79
C GLY A 193 14.72 -35.31 25.28
N MET A 194 14.21 -36.25 24.49
CA MET A 194 14.38 -37.69 24.74
C MET A 194 15.58 -38.25 23.98
N VAL A 195 15.76 -37.88 22.70
CA VAL A 195 16.82 -38.42 21.84
C VAL A 195 18.21 -37.97 22.28
N PHE A 196 18.46 -36.66 22.43
CA PHE A 196 19.78 -36.13 22.69
C PHE A 196 20.33 -36.52 24.08
N PRO A 197 19.55 -36.45 25.18
CA PRO A 197 20.01 -36.93 26.47
C PRO A 197 20.27 -38.44 26.50
N LEU A 198 19.47 -39.24 25.79
CA LEU A 198 19.69 -40.68 25.67
C LEU A 198 20.98 -40.99 24.89
N MET A 199 21.22 -40.29 23.78
CA MET A 199 22.48 -40.37 23.05
C MET A 199 23.67 -40.01 23.94
N ALA A 200 23.59 -38.89 24.66
CA ALA A 200 24.63 -38.46 25.57
C ALA A 200 24.91 -39.53 26.64
N GLN A 201 23.89 -40.06 27.29
CA GLN A 201 24.05 -41.08 28.33
C GLN A 201 24.68 -42.38 27.80
N GLN A 202 24.27 -42.84 26.61
CA GLN A 202 24.71 -44.13 26.06
C GLN A 202 26.09 -44.06 25.40
N LEU A 203 26.44 -42.92 24.81
CA LEU A 203 27.68 -42.75 24.04
C LEU A 203 28.81 -42.19 24.90
N LEU A 204 28.53 -41.30 25.86
CA LEU A 204 29.55 -40.65 26.69
C LEU A 204 30.50 -41.66 27.37
N PRO A 205 30.02 -42.74 28.02
CA PRO A 205 30.91 -43.73 28.64
C PRO A 205 31.58 -44.69 27.63
N LYS A 206 31.10 -44.79 26.38
CA LYS A 206 31.62 -45.74 25.38
C LYS A 206 32.67 -45.14 24.45
N ILE A 207 32.43 -43.92 23.97
CA ILE A 207 33.23 -43.26 22.93
C ILE A 207 33.79 -41.91 23.39
N GLY A 208 33.52 -41.51 24.63
CA GLY A 208 33.99 -40.26 25.24
C GLY A 208 33.20 -39.03 24.79
N PHE A 209 33.50 -37.90 25.43
CA PHE A 209 32.80 -36.63 25.21
C PHE A 209 32.93 -36.10 23.76
N PRO A 210 34.12 -36.02 23.14
CA PRO A 210 34.26 -35.46 21.79
C PRO A 210 33.41 -36.16 20.74
N TRP A 211 33.42 -37.49 20.72
CA TRP A 211 32.66 -38.26 19.72
C TRP A 211 31.16 -38.31 20.02
N THR A 212 30.77 -38.24 21.29
CA THR A 212 29.36 -38.13 21.69
C THR A 212 28.74 -36.84 21.17
N VAL A 213 29.38 -35.69 21.41
CA VAL A 213 28.91 -34.38 20.94
C VAL A 213 28.89 -34.30 19.41
N ARG A 214 29.89 -34.88 18.72
CA ARG A 214 29.90 -34.96 17.25
C ARG A 214 28.79 -35.84 16.68
N ALA A 215 28.50 -36.97 17.32
CA ALA A 215 27.38 -37.84 16.92
C ALA A 215 26.04 -37.10 17.05
N MET A 216 25.86 -36.33 18.12
CA MET A 216 24.70 -35.44 18.27
C MET A 216 24.69 -34.35 17.18
N GLY A 217 25.85 -33.77 16.85
CA GLY A 217 26.01 -32.83 15.74
C GLY A 217 25.63 -33.40 14.37
N LEU A 218 25.90 -34.70 14.12
CA LEU A 218 25.47 -35.37 12.90
C LEU A 218 23.94 -35.44 12.80
N VAL A 219 23.26 -35.72 13.92
CA VAL A 219 21.79 -35.69 13.97
C VAL A 219 21.28 -34.30 13.64
N VAL A 220 21.86 -33.24 14.25
CA VAL A 220 21.52 -31.84 13.96
C VAL A 220 21.76 -31.51 12.48
N LEU A 221 22.85 -31.96 11.88
CA LEU A 221 23.15 -31.73 10.46
C LEU A 221 22.08 -32.36 9.56
N VAL A 222 21.75 -33.64 9.78
CA VAL A 222 20.77 -34.36 8.95
C VAL A 222 19.40 -33.70 9.04
N THR A 223 18.93 -33.40 10.26
CA THR A 223 17.64 -32.74 10.46
C THR A 223 17.62 -31.31 9.92
N SER A 224 18.73 -30.55 10.03
CA SER A 224 18.84 -29.20 9.45
C SER A 224 18.81 -29.21 7.91
N VAL A 225 19.43 -30.21 7.26
CA VAL A 225 19.32 -30.40 5.80
C VAL A 225 17.88 -30.70 5.41
N MET A 226 17.20 -31.59 6.15
CA MET A 226 15.77 -31.86 5.92
C MET A 226 14.91 -30.61 6.06
N VAL A 227 15.14 -29.79 7.09
CA VAL A 227 14.42 -28.52 7.27
C VAL A 227 14.60 -27.61 6.06
N TYR A 228 15.83 -27.44 5.58
CA TYR A 228 16.11 -26.58 4.42
C TYR A 228 15.34 -27.03 3.16
N LEU A 229 15.18 -28.34 2.97
CA LEU A 229 14.43 -28.92 1.85
C LEU A 229 12.90 -28.75 1.99
N LEU A 230 12.38 -28.79 3.23
CA LEU A 230 10.94 -28.71 3.51
C LEU A 230 10.40 -27.28 3.57
N VAL A 231 11.25 -26.33 3.96
CA VAL A 231 10.84 -24.96 4.24
C VAL A 231 10.48 -24.19 2.98
N LYS A 232 9.30 -23.55 3.01
CA LYS A 232 8.86 -22.59 2.01
C LYS A 232 8.18 -21.39 2.69
N PRO A 233 8.72 -20.15 2.54
CA PRO A 233 8.03 -18.94 2.97
C PRO A 233 6.72 -18.78 2.20
N ARG A 234 5.64 -18.40 2.91
CA ARG A 234 4.33 -18.14 2.29
C ARG A 234 4.20 -16.72 1.78
N LEU A 235 4.53 -15.76 2.63
CA LEU A 235 4.30 -14.34 2.37
C LEU A 235 5.46 -13.74 1.58
N PRO A 236 5.20 -12.73 0.72
CA PRO A 236 6.24 -11.95 0.08
C PRO A 236 7.12 -11.22 1.11
N PRO A 237 8.33 -10.78 0.71
CA PRO A 237 9.19 -9.98 1.57
C PRO A 237 8.64 -8.58 1.81
N ARG A 238 8.55 -8.18 3.07
CA ARG A 238 8.26 -6.81 3.51
C ARG A 238 9.59 -6.07 3.78
N LYS A 239 9.96 -5.15 2.89
CA LYS A 239 11.25 -4.44 2.96
C LYS A 239 11.28 -3.25 3.91
N SER A 240 10.12 -2.78 4.41
CA SER A 240 9.99 -1.60 5.25
C SER A 240 9.54 -1.92 6.70
N GLY A 241 10.18 -1.28 7.68
CA GLY A 241 9.84 -1.33 9.11
C GLY A 241 11.06 -1.22 10.04
N PRO A 242 10.89 -0.80 11.32
CA PRO A 242 11.99 -0.58 12.26
C PRO A 242 12.61 -1.88 12.78
N ILE A 243 13.94 -2.02 12.89
CA ILE A 243 14.62 -3.28 13.30
C ILE A 243 14.06 -3.88 14.62
N VAL A 244 13.58 -3.02 15.53
CA VAL A 244 12.89 -3.40 16.77
C VAL A 244 11.58 -2.62 16.87
N GLU A 245 10.45 -3.30 17.07
CA GLU A 245 9.15 -2.65 17.35
C GLU A 245 9.06 -2.18 18.81
N ILE A 246 9.70 -1.06 19.13
CA ILE A 246 9.56 -0.45 20.46
C ILE A 246 8.09 -0.01 20.70
N GLY A 247 7.35 0.31 19.63
CA GLY A 247 5.94 0.66 19.68
C GLY A 247 5.05 -0.41 20.30
N ALA A 248 5.39 -1.70 20.15
CA ALA A 248 4.61 -2.80 20.72
C ALA A 248 4.49 -2.73 22.25
N PHE A 249 5.52 -2.21 22.94
CA PHE A 249 5.49 -2.04 24.40
C PHE A 249 4.55 -0.92 24.87
N LYS A 250 4.04 -0.08 23.96
CA LYS A 250 2.99 0.90 24.28
C LYS A 250 1.59 0.25 24.32
N GLU A 251 1.42 -0.92 23.72
CA GLU A 251 0.17 -1.67 23.80
C GLU A 251 0.08 -2.38 25.16
N SER A 252 -0.90 -1.99 25.97
CA SER A 252 -1.10 -2.53 27.32
C SER A 252 -1.31 -4.06 27.32
N THR A 253 -1.96 -4.63 26.30
CA THR A 253 -2.13 -6.08 26.17
C THR A 253 -0.79 -6.80 25.98
N TYR A 254 0.08 -6.31 25.10
CA TYR A 254 1.40 -6.88 24.84
C TYR A 254 2.32 -6.71 26.06
N LEU A 255 2.32 -5.54 26.69
CA LEU A 255 3.12 -5.26 27.89
C LEU A 255 2.74 -6.17 29.06
N LEU A 256 1.44 -6.34 29.34
CA LEU A 256 0.96 -7.23 30.39
C LEU A 256 1.32 -8.70 30.11
N PHE A 257 1.22 -9.13 28.85
CA PHE A 257 1.66 -10.47 28.46
C PHE A 257 3.17 -10.65 28.65
N ALA A 258 4.00 -9.70 28.22
CA ALA A 258 5.45 -9.77 28.39
C ALA A 258 5.86 -9.87 29.87
N ILE A 259 5.24 -9.06 30.74
CA ILE A 259 5.47 -9.11 32.19
C ILE A 259 5.02 -10.47 32.76
N SER A 260 3.82 -10.93 32.40
CA SER A 260 3.31 -12.23 32.85
C SER A 260 4.22 -13.39 32.42
N MET A 261 4.69 -13.38 31.17
CA MET A 261 5.55 -14.42 30.63
C MET A 261 6.95 -14.43 31.27
N PHE A 262 7.48 -13.26 31.66
CA PHE A 262 8.73 -13.18 32.42
C PHE A 262 8.65 -14.00 33.71
N PHE A 263 7.62 -13.77 34.54
CA PHE A 263 7.45 -14.51 35.79
C PHE A 263 7.10 -15.98 35.55
N THR A 264 6.26 -16.26 34.56
CA THR A 264 5.79 -17.62 34.26
C THR A 264 6.93 -18.51 33.76
N LEU A 265 7.76 -18.03 32.81
CA LEU A 265 8.89 -18.81 32.29
C LEU A 265 9.96 -19.02 33.36
N TRP A 266 10.23 -18.01 34.20
CA TRP A 266 11.16 -18.16 35.32
C TRP A 266 10.74 -19.30 36.26
N ALA A 267 9.46 -19.33 36.67
CA ALA A 267 8.93 -20.39 37.52
C ALA A 267 8.85 -21.75 36.80
N ALA A 268 8.50 -21.76 35.51
CA ALA A 268 8.30 -23.00 34.75
C ALA A 268 9.58 -23.82 34.63
N TYR A 269 10.73 -23.18 34.36
CA TYR A 269 11.99 -23.91 34.20
C TYR A 269 12.56 -24.45 35.51
N PHE A 270 12.19 -23.88 36.67
CA PHE A 270 12.69 -24.32 37.97
C PHE A 270 12.45 -25.82 38.20
N ALA A 271 11.23 -26.29 37.96
CA ALA A 271 10.90 -27.71 38.11
C ALA A 271 11.67 -28.62 37.13
N TYR A 272 11.82 -28.20 35.87
CA TYR A 272 12.55 -28.99 34.86
C TYR A 272 14.03 -29.21 35.23
N TYR A 273 14.66 -28.24 35.88
CA TYR A 273 16.06 -28.35 36.31
C TYR A 273 16.22 -29.03 37.68
N TYR A 274 15.40 -28.67 38.66
CA TYR A 274 15.60 -29.10 40.05
C TYR A 274 14.88 -30.38 40.43
N ALA A 275 13.84 -30.82 39.70
CA ALA A 275 13.14 -32.08 40.02
C ALA A 275 14.08 -33.28 40.07
N ARG A 276 14.99 -33.35 39.09
CA ARG A 276 16.03 -34.39 39.02
C ARG A 276 17.03 -34.34 40.17
N ALA A 277 17.45 -33.13 40.55
CA ALA A 277 18.38 -32.93 41.65
C ALA A 277 17.73 -33.30 42.99
N TYR A 278 16.45 -32.96 43.17
CA TYR A 278 15.66 -33.32 44.35
C TYR A 278 15.49 -34.84 44.49
N ALA A 279 15.17 -35.53 43.40
CA ALA A 279 15.05 -36.98 43.38
C ALA A 279 16.36 -37.68 43.81
N LEU A 280 17.51 -37.17 43.38
CA LEU A 280 18.83 -37.71 43.74
C LEU A 280 19.24 -37.36 45.17
N ALA A 281 19.18 -36.08 45.54
CA ALA A 281 19.78 -35.57 46.78
C ALA A 281 18.88 -35.75 48.01
N ILE A 282 17.55 -35.73 47.85
CA ILE A 282 16.59 -35.76 48.97
C ILE A 282 15.84 -37.09 49.03
N LEU A 283 15.39 -37.61 47.89
CA LEU A 283 14.60 -38.85 47.84
C LEU A 283 15.46 -40.13 47.75
N GLY A 284 16.78 -39.99 47.63
CA GLY A 284 17.70 -41.13 47.54
C GLY A 284 17.59 -41.92 46.23
N GLY A 285 17.10 -41.30 45.15
CA GLY A 285 16.99 -41.91 43.84
C GLY A 285 18.34 -42.22 43.20
N SER A 286 18.35 -43.19 42.28
CA SER A 286 19.55 -43.51 41.49
C SER A 286 19.70 -42.57 40.30
N GLN A 287 20.90 -42.53 39.70
CA GLN A 287 21.12 -41.85 38.41
C GLN A 287 20.19 -42.37 37.30
N SER A 288 19.86 -43.66 37.32
CA SER A 288 18.87 -44.26 36.41
C SER A 288 17.46 -43.70 36.66
N THR A 289 17.07 -43.50 37.93
CA THR A 289 15.77 -42.94 38.30
C THR A 289 15.63 -41.51 37.79
N SER A 290 16.66 -40.68 38.01
CA SER A 290 16.72 -39.29 37.53
C SER A 290 16.61 -39.20 36.00
N PHE A 291 17.22 -40.15 35.29
CA PHE A 291 17.15 -40.22 33.83
C PHE A 291 15.76 -40.64 33.34
N THR A 292 15.16 -41.68 33.93
CA THR A 292 13.79 -42.09 33.59
C THR A 292 12.80 -40.96 33.83
N MET A 293 12.97 -40.17 34.90
CA MET A 293 12.15 -38.97 35.13
C MET A 293 12.30 -37.94 34.01
N LEU A 294 13.51 -37.70 33.47
CA LEU A 294 13.68 -36.82 32.32
C LEU A 294 12.91 -37.32 31.08
N LEU A 295 12.91 -38.63 30.84
CA LEU A 295 12.17 -39.21 29.72
C LEU A 295 10.65 -39.07 29.94
N VAL A 296 10.16 -39.34 31.14
CA VAL A 296 8.74 -39.25 31.49
C VAL A 296 8.23 -37.81 31.35
N ILE A 297 8.93 -36.81 31.89
CA ILE A 297 8.46 -35.41 31.81
C ILE A 297 8.39 -34.91 30.37
N ASN A 298 9.33 -35.34 29.50
CA ASN A 298 9.28 -35.00 28.08
C ASN A 298 8.18 -35.77 27.34
N ALA A 299 8.00 -37.07 27.62
CA ALA A 299 6.95 -37.88 27.01
C ALA A 299 5.55 -37.36 27.34
N VAL A 300 5.27 -37.05 28.62
CA VAL A 300 4.01 -36.42 29.06
C VAL A 300 3.89 -34.98 28.55
N GLY A 301 5.01 -34.33 28.29
CA GLY A 301 5.02 -33.00 27.70
C GLY A 301 4.48 -32.95 26.26
N ILE A 302 4.40 -34.07 25.53
CA ILE A 302 3.77 -34.11 24.20
C ILE A 302 2.26 -33.84 24.31
N PRO A 303 1.46 -34.67 25.02
CA PRO A 303 0.04 -34.35 25.22
C PRO A 303 -0.15 -33.04 25.99
N GLY A 304 0.76 -32.66 26.90
CA GLY A 304 0.75 -31.37 27.57
C GLY A 304 0.79 -30.16 26.62
N ARG A 305 1.53 -30.25 25.51
CA ARG A 305 1.54 -29.20 24.46
C ARG A 305 0.31 -29.25 23.57
N LEU A 306 -0.14 -30.46 23.22
CA LEU A 306 -1.18 -30.64 22.20
C LEU A 306 -2.61 -30.45 22.70
N VAL A 307 -2.94 -30.99 23.88
CA VAL A 307 -4.32 -30.95 24.41
C VAL A 307 -4.79 -29.52 24.67
N PRO A 308 -4.02 -28.65 25.35
CA PRO A 308 -4.42 -27.26 25.55
C PRO A 308 -4.47 -26.47 24.24
N ALA A 309 -3.60 -26.77 23.28
CA ALA A 309 -3.65 -26.15 21.95
C ALA A 309 -4.91 -26.55 21.16
N LEU A 310 -5.33 -27.81 21.27
CA LEU A 310 -6.59 -28.30 20.70
C LEU A 310 -7.80 -27.60 21.32
N ILE A 311 -7.79 -27.42 22.65
CA ILE A 311 -8.85 -26.71 23.37
C ILE A 311 -8.88 -25.23 22.97
N ALA A 312 -7.72 -24.60 22.84
CA ALA A 312 -7.58 -23.21 22.43
C ALA A 312 -8.14 -22.96 21.02
N ASP A 313 -7.76 -23.77 20.04
CA ASP A 313 -8.22 -23.60 18.66
C ASP A 313 -9.70 -23.97 18.47
N ARG A 314 -10.28 -24.83 19.33
CA ARG A 314 -11.64 -25.35 19.16
C ARG A 314 -12.72 -24.62 19.96
N TYR A 315 -12.39 -24.10 21.15
CA TYR A 315 -13.43 -23.68 22.10
C TYR A 315 -13.23 -22.28 22.70
N PHE A 316 -12.02 -21.93 23.18
CA PHE A 316 -11.88 -20.75 24.05
C PHE A 316 -10.87 -19.70 23.56
N GLY A 317 -10.09 -20.00 22.53
CA GLY A 317 -8.96 -19.16 22.10
C GLY A 317 -7.70 -19.36 22.96
N ALA A 318 -6.56 -18.87 22.46
CA ALA A 318 -5.25 -19.10 23.06
C ALA A 318 -5.12 -18.47 24.46
N VAL A 319 -5.47 -17.20 24.64
CA VAL A 319 -5.33 -16.47 25.91
C VAL A 319 -6.20 -17.09 27.01
N ASN A 320 -7.49 -17.32 26.72
CA ASN A 320 -8.44 -17.86 27.72
C ASN A 320 -8.13 -19.30 28.12
N THR A 321 -7.50 -20.07 27.23
CA THR A 321 -7.01 -21.42 27.59
C THR A 321 -5.69 -21.35 28.37
N PHE A 322 -4.86 -20.34 28.13
CA PHE A 322 -3.52 -20.25 28.72
C PHE A 322 -3.56 -19.82 30.19
N ILE A 323 -4.44 -18.90 30.58
CA ILE A 323 -4.62 -18.44 31.96
C ILE A 323 -4.87 -19.59 32.96
N PRO A 324 -5.89 -20.46 32.77
CA PRO A 324 -6.14 -21.57 33.69
C PRO A 324 -5.00 -22.59 33.71
N ILE A 325 -4.32 -22.81 32.58
CA ILE A 325 -3.12 -23.68 32.51
C ILE A 325 -2.00 -23.16 33.40
N ILE A 326 -1.70 -21.86 33.35
CA ILE A 326 -0.68 -21.23 34.21
C ILE A 326 -1.09 -21.35 35.68
N PHE A 327 -2.37 -21.13 36.00
CA PHE A 327 -2.89 -21.27 37.35
C PHE A 327 -2.75 -22.71 37.89
N CYS A 328 -3.10 -23.72 37.08
CA CYS A 328 -2.90 -25.13 37.42
C CYS A 328 -1.41 -25.47 37.62
N ALA A 329 -0.53 -24.99 36.74
CA ALA A 329 0.91 -25.17 36.88
C ALA A 329 1.44 -24.58 38.20
N ALA A 330 0.96 -23.40 38.59
CA ALA A 330 1.32 -22.75 39.85
C ALA A 330 0.88 -23.57 41.07
N ILE A 331 -0.36 -24.09 41.07
CA ILE A 331 -0.85 -24.99 42.14
C ILE A 331 0.03 -26.24 42.22
N CYS A 332 0.36 -26.86 41.09
CA CYS A 332 1.23 -28.03 41.04
C CYS A 332 2.62 -27.73 41.63
N MET A 333 3.19 -26.55 41.38
CA MET A 333 4.47 -26.15 41.99
C MET A 333 4.43 -26.15 43.52
N PHE A 334 3.38 -25.57 44.13
CA PHE A 334 3.23 -25.61 45.59
C PHE A 334 2.99 -27.04 46.11
N GLY A 335 2.27 -27.86 45.33
CA GLY A 335 2.07 -29.28 45.62
C GLY A 335 3.38 -30.08 45.75
N TRP A 336 4.49 -29.60 45.17
CA TRP A 336 5.78 -30.27 45.25
C TRP A 336 6.31 -30.39 46.69
N ILE A 337 5.93 -29.47 47.59
CA ILE A 337 6.30 -29.48 49.02
C ILE A 337 5.88 -30.80 49.71
N GLY A 338 4.79 -31.42 49.24
CA GLY A 338 4.27 -32.68 49.78
C GLY A 338 4.96 -33.94 49.25
N VAL A 339 5.85 -33.83 48.27
CA VAL A 339 6.49 -34.99 47.63
C VAL A 339 7.65 -35.49 48.48
N ARG A 340 7.46 -36.66 49.12
CA ARG A 340 8.44 -37.28 50.04
C ARG A 340 8.92 -38.67 49.62
N SER A 341 8.51 -39.16 48.45
CA SER A 341 8.90 -40.48 47.95
C SER A 341 9.06 -40.48 46.43
N ILE A 342 9.88 -41.40 45.90
CA ILE A 342 10.13 -41.54 44.45
C ILE A 342 8.82 -41.78 43.65
N PRO A 343 7.89 -42.66 44.07
CA PRO A 343 6.62 -42.84 43.35
C PRO A 343 5.76 -41.57 43.34
N ALA A 344 5.71 -40.83 44.46
CA ALA A 344 4.98 -39.56 44.53
C ALA A 344 5.60 -38.51 43.61
N ASP A 345 6.92 -38.52 43.46
CA ASP A 345 7.64 -37.62 42.56
C ASP A 345 7.33 -37.92 41.09
N TYR A 346 7.22 -39.20 40.69
CA TYR A 346 6.75 -39.55 39.34
C TYR A 346 5.32 -39.07 39.05
N VAL A 347 4.41 -39.19 40.02
CA VAL A 347 3.02 -38.71 39.87
C VAL A 347 3.01 -37.20 39.69
N TRP A 348 3.69 -36.48 40.59
CA TRP A 348 3.83 -35.03 40.51
C TRP A 348 4.45 -34.59 39.18
N LEU A 349 5.51 -35.26 38.75
CA LEU A 349 6.22 -35.00 37.51
C LEU A 349 5.35 -35.23 36.27
N CYS A 350 4.45 -36.21 36.28
CA CYS A 350 3.48 -36.39 35.19
C CYS A 350 2.49 -35.22 35.13
N ILE A 351 1.92 -34.83 36.27
CA ILE A 351 0.92 -33.75 36.34
C ILE A 351 1.57 -32.40 35.97
N TYR A 352 2.69 -32.08 36.61
CA TYR A 352 3.44 -30.87 36.32
C TYR A 352 4.02 -30.88 34.91
N GLY A 353 4.52 -32.02 34.43
CA GLY A 353 5.03 -32.18 33.07
C GLY A 353 3.98 -31.82 32.02
N PHE A 354 2.71 -32.17 32.25
CA PHE A 354 1.60 -31.77 31.39
C PHE A 354 1.42 -30.25 31.35
N PHE A 355 1.22 -29.61 32.52
CA PHE A 355 0.95 -28.16 32.59
C PHE A 355 2.18 -27.30 32.24
N GLY A 356 3.37 -27.71 32.68
CA GLY A 356 4.62 -27.03 32.37
C GLY A 356 4.95 -27.11 30.88
N ALA A 357 4.66 -28.24 30.23
CA ALA A 357 4.79 -28.34 28.78
C ALA A 357 3.73 -27.53 28.03
N ALA A 358 2.50 -27.46 28.57
CA ALA A 358 1.46 -26.58 28.04
C ALA A 358 1.91 -25.13 28.00
N ILE A 359 2.61 -24.63 29.04
CA ILE A 359 3.19 -23.29 29.04
C ILE A 359 4.16 -23.08 27.88
N GLN A 360 5.03 -24.06 27.62
CA GLN A 360 6.01 -23.97 26.53
C GLN A 360 5.36 -24.02 25.14
N GLY A 361 4.30 -24.82 24.96
CA GLY A 361 3.57 -24.93 23.69
C GLY A 361 2.67 -23.74 23.41
N MET A 362 1.99 -23.23 24.44
CA MET A 362 1.03 -22.15 24.33
C MET A 362 1.66 -20.76 24.31
N PHE A 363 2.89 -20.59 24.81
CA PHE A 363 3.56 -19.29 24.79
C PHE A 363 3.70 -18.71 23.37
N PRO A 364 4.29 -19.42 22.39
CA PRO A 364 4.42 -18.86 21.04
C PRO A 364 3.08 -18.73 20.31
N SER A 365 2.11 -19.62 20.58
CA SER A 365 0.77 -19.53 19.96
C SER A 365 -0.03 -18.35 20.48
N THR A 366 0.09 -18.05 21.79
CA THR A 366 -0.60 -16.91 22.41
C THR A 366 0.04 -15.60 21.97
N LEU A 367 1.36 -15.53 21.91
CA LEU A 367 2.07 -14.37 21.37
C LEU A 367 1.63 -14.05 19.93
N ALA A 368 1.52 -15.09 19.07
CA ALA A 368 1.05 -14.95 17.69
C ALA A 368 -0.45 -14.56 17.57
N GLY A 369 -1.24 -14.71 18.63
CA GLY A 369 -2.63 -14.25 18.73
C GLY A 369 -2.79 -12.89 19.41
N LEU A 370 -1.76 -12.41 20.14
CA LEU A 370 -1.76 -11.16 20.90
C LEU A 370 -1.18 -9.96 20.14
N THR A 371 -0.43 -10.20 19.07
CA THR A 371 -0.15 -9.16 18.09
C THR A 371 -1.47 -8.65 17.56
N LYS A 372 -1.95 -7.54 18.16
CA LYS A 372 -3.03 -6.77 17.59
C LYS A 372 -2.61 -6.39 16.18
N ASP A 373 -1.36 -5.99 15.91
CA ASP A 373 -0.87 -5.76 14.53
C ASP A 373 -0.41 -7.04 13.81
N LEU A 374 -1.38 -7.74 13.18
CA LEU A 374 -1.21 -8.06 11.76
C LEU A 374 -1.31 -6.73 10.98
N SER A 375 -1.33 -6.67 9.66
CA SER A 375 -2.10 -5.59 9.00
C SER A 375 -3.62 -5.82 9.20
N LYS A 376 -3.99 -5.91 10.49
CA LYS A 376 -5.23 -6.10 11.24
C LYS A 376 -6.48 -6.52 10.46
N ALA A 377 -6.75 -7.82 10.58
CA ALA A 377 -8.04 -8.50 10.71
C ALA A 377 -9.14 -7.98 9.80
N GLU A 378 -9.38 -8.70 8.69
CA GLU A 378 -10.60 -8.63 7.87
C GLU A 378 -11.38 -7.36 8.15
N THR A 379 -10.81 -6.21 7.79
CA THR A 379 -11.70 -5.15 7.41
C THR A 379 -12.36 -5.77 6.19
N PRO A 380 -13.70 -5.83 6.11
CA PRO A 380 -14.37 -6.20 4.86
C PRO A 380 -14.11 -5.15 3.78
N SER A 381 -12.97 -4.43 3.85
CA SER A 381 -12.63 -3.33 3.01
C SER A 381 -11.80 -3.77 1.84
N THR A 382 -12.34 -3.47 0.67
CA THR A 382 -11.70 -3.63 -0.63
C THR A 382 -10.66 -2.53 -0.90
N LEU A 383 -10.58 -1.50 -0.05
CA LEU A 383 -9.68 -0.36 -0.21
C LEU A 383 -8.22 -0.70 0.09
N ALA A 384 -7.31 -0.19 -0.76
CA ALA A 384 -5.87 -0.29 -0.57
C ALA A 384 -5.43 0.42 0.74
N PRO A 385 -4.51 -0.15 1.54
CA PRO A 385 -4.06 0.45 2.80
C PRO A 385 -3.46 1.85 2.65
N SER A 386 -2.79 2.13 1.52
CA SER A 386 -2.24 3.43 1.16
C SER A 386 -3.32 4.52 1.02
N LEU A 387 -4.47 4.18 0.43
CA LEU A 387 -5.63 5.08 0.34
C LEU A 387 -6.20 5.39 1.73
N ILE A 388 -6.31 4.38 2.60
CA ILE A 388 -6.80 4.56 3.97
C ILE A 388 -5.84 5.48 4.75
N GLN A 389 -4.53 5.31 4.57
CA GLN A 389 -3.52 6.17 5.20
C GLN A 389 -3.61 7.61 4.67
N ARG A 390 -3.75 7.80 3.36
CA ARG A 390 -3.95 9.12 2.73
C ARG A 390 -5.23 9.78 3.25
N ALA A 391 -6.33 9.05 3.31
CA ALA A 391 -7.60 9.55 3.85
C ALA A 391 -7.46 10.03 5.30
N LYS A 392 -6.81 9.23 6.15
CA LYS A 392 -6.53 9.61 7.54
C LYS A 392 -5.65 10.86 7.64
N ALA A 393 -4.63 10.98 6.80
CA ALA A 393 -3.75 12.15 6.76
C ALA A 393 -4.52 13.42 6.34
N LEU A 394 -5.33 13.34 5.29
CA LEU A 394 -6.16 14.45 4.80
C LEU A 394 -7.25 14.85 5.80
N SER A 395 -7.86 13.88 6.49
CA SER A 395 -8.81 14.15 7.57
C SER A 395 -8.14 14.82 8.77
N ALA A 396 -6.91 14.44 9.11
CA ALA A 396 -6.16 15.09 10.18
C ALA A 396 -5.75 16.53 9.80
N GLU A 397 -5.39 16.77 8.53
CA GLU A 397 -5.15 18.11 7.98
C GLU A 397 -6.42 18.96 8.07
N HIS A 398 -7.56 18.42 7.66
CA HIS A 398 -8.87 19.06 7.79
C HIS A 398 -9.16 19.49 9.24
N ASP A 399 -9.00 18.59 10.20
CA ASP A 399 -9.25 18.89 11.62
C ASP A 399 -8.29 19.97 12.17
N ALA A 400 -7.04 19.98 11.71
CA ALA A 400 -6.08 21.00 12.08
C ALA A 400 -6.46 22.38 11.49
N LEU A 401 -6.91 22.42 10.24
CA LEU A 401 -7.38 23.65 9.59
C LEU A 401 -8.66 24.17 10.25
N GLN A 402 -9.62 23.29 10.57
CA GLN A 402 -10.84 23.64 11.29
C GLN A 402 -10.52 24.30 12.65
N LYS A 403 -9.58 23.73 13.41
CA LYS A 403 -9.09 24.29 14.67
C LYS A 403 -8.41 25.65 14.48
N SER A 404 -7.60 25.81 13.43
CA SER A 404 -6.96 27.09 13.11
C SER A 404 -7.98 28.16 12.74
N LEU A 405 -9.02 27.82 11.97
CA LEU A 405 -10.07 28.74 11.53
C LEU A 405 -10.94 29.21 12.68
N ASN A 406 -11.19 28.35 13.66
CA ASN A 406 -11.90 28.71 14.90
C ASN A 406 -11.12 29.74 15.75
N ALA A 407 -9.79 29.78 15.61
CA ALA A 407 -8.96 30.77 16.30
C ALA A 407 -8.86 32.09 15.53
N LEU A 408 -8.56 32.02 14.22
CA LEU A 408 -8.39 33.16 13.33
C LEU A 408 -8.88 32.79 11.93
N PHE A 409 -9.85 33.55 11.41
CA PHE A 409 -10.40 33.33 10.08
C PHE A 409 -9.38 33.70 8.99
N ASP A 410 -9.20 32.80 8.03
CA ASP A 410 -8.33 32.96 6.87
C ASP A 410 -9.02 32.35 5.63
N SER A 411 -9.24 33.18 4.60
CA SER A 411 -9.95 32.78 3.38
C SER A 411 -9.30 31.62 2.63
N GLN A 412 -7.96 31.51 2.62
CA GLN A 412 -7.26 30.43 1.92
C GLN A 412 -7.38 29.11 2.68
N LYS A 413 -7.23 29.15 4.00
CA LYS A 413 -7.42 27.98 4.86
C LYS A 413 -8.87 27.50 4.87
N ALA A 414 -9.84 28.42 4.83
CA ALA A 414 -11.26 28.09 4.72
C ALA A 414 -11.57 27.37 3.40
N LYS A 415 -10.98 27.81 2.29
CA LYS A 415 -11.09 27.12 1.00
C LYS A 415 -10.52 25.70 1.06
N ARG A 416 -9.29 25.54 1.58
CA ARG A 416 -8.65 24.23 1.74
C ARG A 416 -9.43 23.30 2.67
N ALA A 417 -9.96 23.80 3.79
CA ALA A 417 -10.81 23.02 4.68
C ALA A 417 -12.09 22.55 3.94
N GLY A 418 -12.72 23.42 3.15
CA GLY A 418 -13.85 23.07 2.31
C GLY A 418 -13.56 21.95 1.31
N GLU A 419 -12.38 21.97 0.67
CA GLU A 419 -11.93 20.90 -0.23
C GLU A 419 -11.78 19.55 0.49
N LEU A 420 -11.18 19.56 1.69
CA LEU A 420 -10.92 18.35 2.47
C LEU A 420 -12.16 17.82 3.22
N GLN A 421 -13.19 18.64 3.39
CA GLN A 421 -14.43 18.25 4.09
C GLN A 421 -15.10 17.03 3.44
N ARG A 422 -15.00 16.88 2.11
CA ARG A 422 -15.55 15.71 1.40
C ARG A 422 -14.87 14.42 1.84
N VAL A 423 -13.53 14.44 1.93
CA VAL A 423 -12.72 13.29 2.34
C VAL A 423 -12.95 12.98 3.83
N ALA A 424 -12.96 14.00 4.68
CA ALA A 424 -13.17 13.84 6.11
C ALA A 424 -14.54 13.22 6.42
N THR A 425 -15.61 13.71 5.76
CA THR A 425 -16.97 13.17 5.90
C THR A 425 -17.06 11.73 5.41
N ALA A 426 -16.46 11.42 4.25
CA ALA A 426 -16.47 10.07 3.69
C ALA A 426 -15.71 9.07 4.59
N LEU A 427 -14.55 9.48 5.11
CA LEU A 427 -13.77 8.67 6.05
C LEU A 427 -14.52 8.42 7.36
N ALA A 428 -15.16 9.45 7.92
CA ALA A 428 -15.94 9.31 9.15
C ALA A 428 -17.13 8.36 8.97
N ALA A 429 -17.83 8.43 7.83
CA ALA A 429 -18.92 7.52 7.51
C ALA A 429 -18.43 6.07 7.36
N TRP A 430 -17.31 5.86 6.67
CA TRP A 430 -16.67 4.55 6.52
C TRP A 430 -16.23 3.98 7.88
N GLN A 431 -15.55 4.77 8.72
CA GLN A 431 -15.13 4.36 10.07
C GLN A 431 -16.31 4.00 10.97
N LYS A 432 -17.42 4.75 10.87
CA LYS A 432 -18.64 4.48 11.64
C LYS A 432 -19.26 3.13 11.23
N SER A 433 -19.38 2.86 9.94
CA SER A 433 -19.91 1.57 9.45
C SER A 433 -19.00 0.41 9.89
N LEU A 434 -17.68 0.60 9.84
CA LEU A 434 -16.71 -0.38 10.33
C LEU A 434 -16.89 -0.70 11.83
N SER A 435 -17.09 0.32 12.67
CA SER A 435 -17.38 0.10 14.09
C SER A 435 -18.70 -0.61 14.33
N SER A 436 -19.74 -0.27 13.55
CA SER A 436 -21.05 -0.94 13.66
C SER A 436 -20.96 -2.41 13.26
N ILE A 437 -20.21 -2.74 12.20
CA ILE A 437 -19.98 -4.14 11.80
C ILE A 437 -19.26 -4.90 12.92
N GLN A 438 -18.23 -4.31 13.54
CA GLN A 438 -17.50 -4.95 14.63
C GLN A 438 -18.39 -5.22 15.86
N GLU A 439 -19.29 -4.28 16.20
CA GLU A 439 -20.27 -4.44 17.28
C GLU A 439 -21.29 -5.54 16.95
N LEU A 440 -21.84 -5.55 15.73
CA LEU A 440 -22.80 -6.55 15.26
C LEU A 440 -22.19 -7.96 15.17
N GLN A 441 -20.93 -8.08 14.76
CA GLN A 441 -20.19 -9.34 14.77
C GLN A 441 -20.10 -9.92 16.19
N GLY A 442 -19.79 -9.06 17.19
CA GLY A 442 -19.75 -9.47 18.58
C GLY A 442 -21.10 -9.95 19.13
N MET A 443 -22.22 -9.39 18.65
CA MET A 443 -23.57 -9.80 19.03
C MET A 443 -24.05 -11.06 18.28
N ALA A 444 -23.63 -11.24 17.02
CA ALA A 444 -23.98 -12.40 16.20
C ALA A 444 -23.35 -13.71 16.67
N ASP A 445 -22.24 -13.61 17.42
CA ASP A 445 -21.50 -14.71 18.04
C ASP A 445 -22.00 -15.06 19.45
N ASP A 446 -22.98 -14.33 20.01
CA ASP A 446 -23.53 -14.61 21.33
C ASP A 446 -24.51 -15.81 21.30
N GLU A 447 -24.12 -16.92 21.93
CA GLU A 447 -24.94 -18.14 22.03
C GLU A 447 -26.02 -18.07 23.13
N GLN A 448 -26.01 -17.03 23.98
CA GLN A 448 -26.96 -16.92 25.09
C GLN A 448 -28.36 -16.46 24.66
N ASP A 449 -28.46 -15.73 23.55
CA ASP A 449 -29.71 -15.22 22.98
C ASP A 449 -29.77 -15.42 21.45
N PRO A 450 -30.32 -16.56 20.98
CA PRO A 450 -30.32 -16.91 19.56
C PRO A 450 -31.20 -15.99 18.70
N ASP A 451 -32.21 -15.35 19.29
CA ASP A 451 -33.09 -14.41 18.59
C ASP A 451 -32.34 -13.08 18.36
N LEU A 452 -31.60 -12.59 19.36
CA LEU A 452 -30.72 -11.42 19.22
C LEU A 452 -29.59 -11.68 18.20
N ALA A 453 -28.99 -12.86 18.25
CA ALA A 453 -27.94 -13.25 17.31
C ALA A 453 -28.44 -13.36 15.86
N ALA A 454 -29.71 -13.75 15.65
CA ALA A 454 -30.31 -13.77 14.31
C ALA A 454 -30.52 -12.34 13.76
N ILE A 455 -31.03 -11.42 14.59
CA ILE A 455 -31.20 -10.01 14.21
C ILE A 455 -29.86 -9.36 13.88
N ALA A 456 -28.82 -9.63 14.67
CA ALA A 456 -27.48 -9.10 14.44
C ALA A 456 -26.89 -9.56 13.10
N ARG A 457 -27.19 -10.79 12.63
CA ARG A 457 -26.72 -11.30 11.32
C ARG A 457 -27.40 -10.59 10.14
N ASP A 458 -28.71 -10.33 10.23
CA ASP A 458 -29.46 -9.61 9.18
C ASP A 458 -29.00 -8.14 9.08
N GLU A 459 -28.77 -7.48 10.23
CA GLU A 459 -28.23 -6.12 10.25
C GLU A 459 -26.79 -6.06 9.72
N LEU A 460 -25.97 -7.07 10.04
CA LEU A 460 -24.60 -7.18 9.55
C LEU A 460 -24.54 -7.27 8.02
N GLN A 461 -25.42 -8.07 7.38
CA GLN A 461 -25.49 -8.14 5.93
C GLN A 461 -25.84 -6.78 5.30
N THR A 462 -26.71 -6.01 5.96
CA THR A 462 -27.12 -4.67 5.50
C THR A 462 -25.96 -3.68 5.62
N GLU A 463 -25.22 -3.70 6.72
CA GLU A 463 -24.07 -2.80 6.90
C GLU A 463 -22.86 -3.20 6.03
N GLU A 464 -22.64 -4.48 5.73
CA GLU A 464 -21.62 -4.93 4.77
C GLU A 464 -21.88 -4.39 3.35
N ALA A 465 -23.14 -4.45 2.87
CA ALA A 465 -23.51 -3.87 1.57
C ALA A 465 -23.35 -2.33 1.56
N LYS A 466 -23.62 -1.68 2.69
CA LYS A 466 -23.42 -0.24 2.85
C LYS A 466 -21.93 0.11 2.87
N LEU A 467 -21.08 -0.71 3.48
CA LEU A 467 -19.63 -0.52 3.50
C LEU A 467 -19.06 -0.49 2.08
N GLU A 468 -19.49 -1.39 1.18
CA GLU A 468 -19.04 -1.39 -0.23
C GLU A 468 -19.34 -0.06 -0.94
N SER A 469 -20.54 0.50 -0.71
CA SER A 469 -20.91 1.81 -1.25
C SER A 469 -20.09 2.96 -0.65
N LEU A 470 -19.80 2.89 0.67
CA LEU A 470 -18.97 3.87 1.37
C LEU A 470 -17.52 3.82 0.90
N GLU A 471 -17.03 2.65 0.51
CA GLU A 471 -15.68 2.46 -0.02
C GLU A 471 -15.53 3.07 -1.41
N LYS A 472 -16.49 2.84 -2.31
CA LYS A 472 -16.53 3.52 -3.61
C LYS A 472 -16.57 5.04 -3.43
N ASN A 473 -17.36 5.53 -2.48
CA ASN A 473 -17.46 6.96 -2.17
C ASN A 473 -16.15 7.53 -1.58
N LEU A 474 -15.52 6.82 -0.65
CA LEU A 474 -14.25 7.23 -0.06
C LEU A 474 -13.14 7.24 -1.12
N SER A 475 -13.05 6.20 -1.95
CA SER A 475 -12.06 6.12 -3.04
C SER A 475 -12.24 7.28 -4.04
N THR A 476 -13.48 7.57 -4.43
CA THR A 476 -13.80 8.69 -5.33
C THR A 476 -13.56 10.05 -4.68
N SER A 477 -13.64 10.15 -3.35
CA SER A 477 -13.29 11.41 -2.65
C SER A 477 -11.79 11.68 -2.64
N LEU A 478 -10.96 10.63 -2.73
CA LEU A 478 -9.50 10.72 -2.66
C LEU A 478 -8.84 11.09 -3.99
N THR A 479 -9.55 10.89 -5.09
CA THR A 479 -9.12 11.35 -6.41
C THR A 479 -9.16 12.87 -6.50
N PRO A 480 -8.05 13.54 -6.88
CA PRO A 480 -8.04 14.98 -7.07
C PRO A 480 -8.98 15.36 -8.21
N GLN A 481 -9.79 16.39 -8.01
CA GLN A 481 -10.64 16.92 -9.07
C GLN A 481 -9.76 17.52 -10.17
N HIS A 482 -10.12 17.25 -11.43
CA HIS A 482 -9.40 17.83 -12.56
C HIS A 482 -9.47 19.37 -12.51
N PRO A 483 -8.37 20.10 -12.77
CA PRO A 483 -8.35 21.58 -12.66
C PRO A 483 -9.44 22.29 -13.47
N PHE A 484 -9.92 21.64 -14.53
CA PHE A 484 -10.90 22.16 -15.47
C PHE A 484 -12.27 21.47 -15.38
N ALA A 485 -12.50 20.64 -14.36
CA ALA A 485 -13.72 19.82 -14.25
C ALA A 485 -15.01 20.65 -14.34
N ASP A 486 -15.02 21.83 -13.73
CA ASP A 486 -16.21 22.70 -13.65
C ASP A 486 -16.42 23.56 -14.91
N MET A 487 -15.49 23.56 -15.87
CA MET A 487 -15.59 24.43 -17.04
C MET A 487 -16.50 23.86 -18.14
N PRO A 488 -17.07 24.73 -18.98
CA PRO A 488 -17.60 24.34 -20.28
C PRO A 488 -16.53 23.66 -21.14
N CYS A 489 -16.92 23.00 -22.23
CA CYS A 489 -15.96 22.29 -23.09
C CYS A 489 -16.21 22.49 -24.58
N MET A 490 -15.18 22.24 -25.36
CA MET A 490 -15.18 22.26 -26.81
C MET A 490 -14.70 20.90 -27.31
N ILE A 491 -15.50 20.27 -28.16
CA ILE A 491 -15.22 18.97 -28.76
C ILE A 491 -14.82 19.20 -30.22
N GLU A 492 -13.57 18.86 -30.55
CA GLU A 492 -12.98 19.05 -31.87
C GLU A 492 -12.79 17.70 -32.56
N PHE A 493 -13.39 17.55 -33.75
CA PHE A 493 -13.39 16.34 -34.55
C PHE A 493 -12.52 16.52 -35.78
N ARG A 494 -11.51 15.65 -35.94
CA ARG A 494 -10.60 15.67 -37.09
C ARG A 494 -10.46 14.29 -37.73
N PRO A 495 -10.57 14.18 -39.07
CA PRO A 495 -10.41 12.90 -39.77
C PRO A 495 -8.98 12.37 -39.59
N GLY A 496 -8.87 11.10 -39.24
CA GLY A 496 -7.61 10.36 -39.12
C GLY A 496 -7.31 9.53 -40.37
N PRO A 497 -6.51 8.44 -40.23
CA PRO A 497 -6.27 7.49 -41.32
C PRO A 497 -7.57 6.91 -41.89
N GLY A 498 -7.70 6.86 -43.22
CA GLY A 498 -8.91 6.37 -43.89
C GLY A 498 -9.36 7.18 -45.11
N GLY A 499 -8.72 8.34 -45.38
CA GLY A 499 -9.06 9.17 -46.54
C GLY A 499 -10.47 9.75 -46.44
N LEU A 500 -11.24 9.69 -47.55
CA LEU A 500 -12.63 10.17 -47.58
C LEU A 500 -13.54 9.46 -46.57
N GLU A 501 -13.30 8.18 -46.30
CA GLU A 501 -14.09 7.42 -45.33
C GLU A 501 -13.92 7.95 -43.90
N GLY A 502 -12.70 8.37 -43.55
CA GLY A 502 -12.45 9.04 -42.27
C GLY A 502 -13.26 10.32 -42.14
N ARG A 503 -13.42 11.09 -43.23
CA ARG A 503 -14.21 12.33 -43.26
C ARG A 503 -15.71 12.10 -43.11
N TYR A 504 -16.25 11.07 -43.76
CA TYR A 504 -17.65 10.69 -43.56
C TYR A 504 -17.90 10.24 -42.12
N PHE A 505 -16.99 9.46 -41.55
CA PHE A 505 -17.12 9.04 -40.15
C PHE A 505 -16.97 10.20 -39.16
N THR A 506 -16.18 11.24 -39.48
CA THR A 506 -16.12 12.49 -38.70
C THR A 506 -17.51 13.13 -38.61
N ASP A 507 -18.27 13.16 -39.70
CA ASP A 507 -19.63 13.70 -39.72
C ASP A 507 -20.58 12.87 -38.86
N SER A 508 -20.48 11.54 -38.91
CA SER A 508 -21.29 10.63 -38.07
C SER A 508 -21.03 10.88 -36.59
N LEU A 509 -19.77 11.01 -36.15
CA LEU A 509 -19.44 11.32 -34.76
C LEU A 509 -19.89 12.72 -34.34
N PHE A 510 -19.70 13.73 -35.19
CA PHE A 510 -20.18 15.08 -34.91
C PHE A 510 -21.69 15.11 -34.69
N LYS A 511 -22.46 14.45 -35.57
CA LYS A 511 -23.92 14.33 -35.45
C LYS A 511 -24.32 13.55 -34.19
N MET A 512 -23.60 12.48 -33.86
CA MET A 512 -23.81 11.68 -32.65
C MET A 512 -23.71 12.52 -31.37
N TYR A 513 -22.61 13.27 -31.16
CA TYR A 513 -22.46 14.11 -29.97
C TYR A 513 -23.40 15.31 -29.97
N LYS A 514 -23.70 15.88 -31.14
CA LYS A 514 -24.71 16.95 -31.25
C LYS A 514 -26.10 16.44 -30.84
N ALA A 515 -26.49 15.24 -31.26
CA ALA A 515 -27.75 14.61 -30.87
C ALA A 515 -27.80 14.27 -29.38
N LEU A 516 -26.70 13.74 -28.83
CA LEU A 516 -26.55 13.51 -27.39
C LEU A 516 -26.76 14.81 -26.58
N CYS A 517 -26.14 15.91 -26.99
CA CYS A 517 -26.31 17.21 -26.34
C CYS A 517 -27.77 17.68 -26.38
N MET A 518 -28.43 17.57 -27.53
CA MET A 518 -29.86 17.93 -27.66
C MET A 518 -30.75 17.06 -26.76
N ARG A 519 -30.49 15.74 -26.69
CA ARG A 519 -31.27 14.80 -25.86
C ARG A 519 -31.09 15.07 -24.37
N ARG A 520 -29.85 15.30 -23.91
CA ARG A 520 -29.54 15.60 -22.51
C ARG A 520 -29.82 17.06 -22.10
N GLY A 521 -30.27 17.90 -23.04
CA GLY A 521 -30.60 19.30 -22.78
C GLY A 521 -29.39 20.22 -22.60
N TYR A 522 -28.20 19.81 -23.06
CA TYR A 522 -27.01 20.65 -23.04
C TYR A 522 -27.08 21.74 -24.11
N ARG A 523 -26.66 22.95 -23.76
CA ARG A 523 -26.53 24.10 -24.66
C ARG A 523 -25.28 23.93 -25.52
N ALA A 524 -25.48 23.35 -26.70
CA ALA A 524 -24.41 23.10 -27.66
C ALA A 524 -24.45 24.10 -28.82
N ASN A 525 -23.31 24.74 -29.10
CA ASN A 525 -23.11 25.68 -30.19
C ASN A 525 -22.10 25.13 -31.21
N VAL A 526 -22.38 25.27 -32.51
CA VAL A 526 -21.47 24.80 -33.56
C VAL A 526 -20.55 25.94 -33.95
N LEU A 527 -19.29 25.89 -33.52
CA LEU A 527 -18.30 26.93 -33.80
C LEU A 527 -17.70 26.80 -35.21
N LYS A 528 -17.48 25.57 -35.65
CA LYS A 528 -16.87 25.29 -36.96
C LYS A 528 -17.43 24.00 -37.53
N TYR A 529 -17.72 24.00 -38.84
CA TYR A 529 -18.09 22.80 -39.59
C TYR A 529 -17.63 22.99 -41.04
N GLU A 530 -16.45 22.45 -41.35
CA GLU A 530 -15.75 22.65 -42.62
C GLU A 530 -15.70 21.34 -43.41
N MET A 531 -16.11 21.41 -44.69
CA MET A 531 -16.08 20.28 -45.62
C MET A 531 -14.77 20.26 -46.40
N ALA A 532 -14.36 19.10 -46.90
CA ALA A 532 -13.19 19.00 -47.77
C ALA A 532 -13.48 19.42 -49.21
N ASP A 533 -12.71 20.38 -49.73
CA ASP A 533 -12.83 20.89 -51.12
C ASP A 533 -12.72 19.80 -52.21
N ALA A 534 -11.93 18.76 -51.94
CA ALA A 534 -11.59 17.72 -52.91
C ALA A 534 -12.70 16.69 -53.20
N ALA A 535 -13.87 16.79 -52.56
CA ALA A 535 -14.95 15.80 -52.68
C ALA A 535 -16.12 16.20 -53.60
N GLY A 536 -16.26 17.48 -53.97
CA GLY A 536 -17.49 17.97 -54.62
C GLY A 536 -18.75 17.76 -53.75
N ASP A 537 -19.95 17.88 -54.33
CA ASP A 537 -21.25 17.60 -53.66
C ASP A 537 -21.49 16.09 -53.37
N GLN A 538 -20.43 15.28 -53.23
CA GLN A 538 -20.57 13.84 -53.00
C GLN A 538 -20.86 13.53 -51.52
N SER A 539 -22.14 13.29 -51.23
CA SER A 539 -22.57 12.65 -49.98
C SER A 539 -22.34 11.13 -50.03
N SER A 540 -22.11 10.51 -48.87
CA SER A 540 -22.06 9.06 -48.76
C SER A 540 -23.43 8.46 -49.09
N SER A 541 -23.49 7.15 -49.37
CA SER A 541 -24.76 6.43 -49.58
C SER A 541 -25.67 6.46 -48.34
N ALA A 542 -25.14 6.84 -47.17
CA ALA A 542 -25.84 7.02 -45.90
C ALA A 542 -26.13 8.50 -45.57
N GLY A 543 -25.91 9.44 -46.50
CA GLY A 543 -26.17 10.86 -46.29
C GLY A 543 -25.13 11.58 -45.41
N GLU A 544 -23.93 11.03 -45.30
CA GLU A 544 -22.82 11.65 -44.55
C GLU A 544 -22.04 12.60 -45.46
N SER A 545 -21.52 13.67 -44.87
CA SER A 545 -20.74 14.67 -45.58
C SER A 545 -19.24 14.52 -45.34
N PRO A 546 -18.37 14.87 -46.29
CA PRO A 546 -16.93 14.70 -46.16
C PRO A 546 -16.31 15.84 -45.31
N VAL A 547 -16.53 15.79 -43.99
CA VAL A 547 -16.05 16.80 -43.03
C VAL A 547 -14.53 16.76 -42.86
N GLN A 548 -13.89 17.91 -43.04
CA GLN A 548 -12.45 18.11 -42.84
C GLN A 548 -12.14 18.54 -41.39
N GLU A 549 -13.01 19.33 -40.77
CA GLU A 549 -12.90 19.76 -39.37
C GLU A 549 -14.28 20.16 -38.84
N ALA A 550 -14.63 19.73 -37.63
CA ALA A 550 -15.83 20.18 -36.94
C ALA A 550 -15.55 20.45 -35.46
N ILE A 551 -16.18 21.49 -34.91
CA ILE A 551 -16.01 21.95 -33.54
C ILE A 551 -17.39 22.22 -32.94
N LEU A 552 -17.68 21.53 -31.84
CA LEU A 552 -18.90 21.65 -31.05
C LEU A 552 -18.56 22.19 -29.66
N GLU A 553 -19.06 23.36 -29.30
CA GLU A 553 -18.95 23.91 -27.96
C GLU A 553 -20.15 23.50 -27.11
N VAL A 554 -19.92 23.04 -25.89
CA VAL A 554 -20.94 22.76 -24.87
C VAL A 554 -20.78 23.77 -23.74
N GLN A 555 -21.75 24.67 -23.60
CA GLN A 555 -21.67 25.86 -22.75
C GLN A 555 -22.01 25.61 -21.28
N ASP A 556 -22.52 24.43 -20.93
CA ASP A 556 -22.91 24.12 -19.57
C ASP A 556 -21.71 23.92 -18.64
N GLN A 557 -21.85 24.42 -17.41
CA GLN A 557 -20.84 24.27 -16.38
C GLN A 557 -20.67 22.80 -16.02
N GLY A 558 -19.43 22.34 -15.89
CA GLY A 558 -19.11 20.93 -15.64
C GLY A 558 -19.07 20.04 -16.88
N ALA A 559 -19.34 20.57 -18.08
CA ALA A 559 -19.34 19.77 -19.32
C ALA A 559 -17.98 19.12 -19.60
N TYR A 560 -16.87 19.78 -19.25
CA TYR A 560 -15.54 19.22 -19.46
C TYR A 560 -15.33 17.89 -18.73
N ASP A 561 -15.75 17.76 -17.46
CA ASP A 561 -15.60 16.49 -16.72
C ASP A 561 -16.41 15.34 -17.34
N ILE A 562 -17.52 15.66 -17.98
CA ILE A 562 -18.37 14.66 -18.66
C ILE A 562 -17.70 14.18 -19.94
N PHE A 563 -17.27 15.11 -20.79
CA PHE A 563 -16.77 14.78 -22.13
C PHE A 563 -15.28 14.46 -22.18
N ARG A 564 -14.45 14.78 -21.17
CA ARG A 564 -12.99 14.54 -21.24
C ARG A 564 -12.60 13.08 -21.50
N SER A 565 -13.45 12.13 -21.11
CA SER A 565 -13.24 10.70 -21.38
C SER A 565 -13.43 10.32 -22.85
N GLU A 566 -13.97 11.22 -23.68
CA GLU A 566 -14.18 11.06 -25.12
C GLU A 566 -12.95 11.47 -25.94
N ALA A 567 -11.95 12.08 -25.33
CA ALA A 567 -10.73 12.45 -26.03
C ALA A 567 -9.92 11.20 -26.43
N GLY A 568 -9.61 11.06 -27.72
CA GLY A 568 -8.82 9.95 -28.24
C GLY A 568 -9.15 9.57 -29.67
N MET A 569 -8.70 8.39 -30.08
CA MET A 569 -8.88 7.88 -31.43
C MET A 569 -10.11 6.96 -31.52
N HIS A 570 -11.10 7.33 -32.33
CA HIS A 570 -12.33 6.57 -32.61
C HIS A 570 -12.20 5.82 -33.94
N ARG A 571 -12.28 4.49 -33.90
CA ARG A 571 -12.07 3.61 -35.07
C ARG A 571 -13.39 3.11 -35.63
N VAL A 572 -13.59 3.18 -36.94
CA VAL A 572 -14.74 2.57 -37.62
C VAL A 572 -14.31 1.39 -38.48
N GLN A 573 -15.12 0.34 -38.50
CA GLN A 573 -14.97 -0.83 -39.37
C GLN A 573 -16.28 -1.08 -40.10
N ARG A 574 -16.32 -0.70 -41.38
CA ARG A 574 -17.46 -0.91 -42.28
C ARG A 574 -17.02 -0.98 -43.73
N ILE A 575 -17.93 -1.35 -44.62
CA ILE A 575 -17.72 -1.27 -46.06
C ILE A 575 -17.98 0.19 -46.47
N PRO A 576 -16.97 0.96 -46.93
CA PRO A 576 -17.15 2.36 -47.30
C PRO A 576 -18.07 2.52 -48.50
N SER A 577 -18.78 3.65 -48.57
CA SER A 577 -19.53 4.02 -49.78
C SER A 577 -18.63 4.21 -51.02
N THR A 578 -17.33 4.43 -50.80
CA THR A 578 -16.32 4.62 -51.85
C THR A 578 -15.71 3.30 -52.36
N GLU A 579 -16.04 2.14 -51.77
CA GLU A 579 -15.45 0.84 -52.11
C GLU A 579 -16.40 -0.02 -52.96
N SER A 580 -15.96 -0.42 -54.16
CA SER A 580 -16.82 -1.19 -55.10
C SER A 580 -16.80 -2.72 -54.88
N LYS A 581 -15.81 -3.27 -54.17
CA LYS A 581 -15.63 -4.74 -53.99
C LYS A 581 -16.22 -5.28 -52.69
N GLY A 582 -16.93 -4.47 -51.90
CA GLY A 582 -17.55 -4.91 -50.65
C GLY A 582 -16.56 -5.27 -49.54
N ARG A 583 -15.32 -4.76 -49.60
CA ARG A 583 -14.30 -5.03 -48.57
C ARG A 583 -14.49 -4.11 -47.38
N VAL A 584 -14.27 -4.66 -46.19
CA VAL A 584 -14.31 -3.88 -44.94
C VAL A 584 -13.05 -3.05 -44.84
N HIS A 585 -13.19 -1.73 -44.73
CA HIS A 585 -12.08 -0.83 -44.44
C HIS A 585 -12.10 -0.44 -42.97
N THR A 586 -10.91 -0.11 -42.46
CA THR A 586 -10.75 0.42 -41.12
C THR A 586 -10.30 1.87 -41.24
N SER A 587 -11.10 2.78 -40.71
CA SER A 587 -10.84 4.23 -40.69
C SER A 587 -10.89 4.75 -39.26
N ALA A 588 -10.48 6.00 -39.09
CA ALA A 588 -10.17 6.58 -37.79
C ALA A 588 -10.52 8.08 -37.76
N VAL A 589 -10.99 8.57 -36.60
CA VAL A 589 -11.25 9.99 -36.31
C VAL A 589 -10.63 10.34 -34.96
N ALA A 590 -9.87 11.42 -34.92
CA ALA A 590 -9.34 11.98 -33.69
C ALA A 590 -10.37 12.94 -33.08
N VAL A 591 -10.72 12.71 -31.82
CA VAL A 591 -11.61 13.57 -31.04
C VAL A 591 -10.78 14.20 -29.92
N TRP A 592 -10.84 15.52 -29.82
CA TRP A 592 -10.23 16.28 -28.74
C TRP A 592 -11.32 16.92 -27.90
N VAL A 593 -11.09 16.99 -26.59
CA VAL A 593 -11.98 17.72 -25.67
C VAL A 593 -11.14 18.72 -24.90
N LEU A 594 -11.46 19.99 -25.08
CA LEU A 594 -10.74 21.13 -24.54
C LEU A 594 -11.67 21.93 -23.63
N PRO A 595 -11.17 22.59 -22.57
CA PRO A 595 -11.99 23.53 -21.81
C PRO A 595 -12.36 24.71 -22.71
N SER A 596 -13.63 25.12 -22.69
CA SER A 596 -14.07 26.35 -23.36
C SER A 596 -14.05 27.50 -22.36
N PHE A 597 -13.54 28.64 -22.83
CA PHE A 597 -13.61 29.90 -22.12
C PHE A 597 -14.74 30.69 -22.77
N PRO A 598 -15.81 31.03 -22.04
CA PRO A 598 -16.84 31.88 -22.60
C PRO A 598 -16.19 33.16 -23.10
N GLU A 599 -16.23 33.39 -24.41
CA GLU A 599 -15.95 34.73 -24.92
C GLU A 599 -17.03 35.63 -24.33
N SER A 600 -16.61 36.67 -23.61
CA SER A 600 -17.48 37.79 -23.26
C SER A 600 -18.07 38.25 -24.58
N SER A 601 -19.36 37.96 -24.81
CA SER A 601 -20.00 38.23 -26.08
C SER A 601 -19.81 39.70 -26.38
N ALA A 602 -19.09 40.01 -27.46
CA ALA A 602 -18.74 41.38 -27.89
C ALA A 602 -19.96 42.27 -28.20
N SER A 603 -21.18 41.76 -27.97
CA SER A 603 -22.45 42.42 -28.23
C SER A 603 -22.82 43.51 -27.21
N ASP A 604 -22.25 43.51 -26.00
CA ASP A 604 -22.50 44.56 -25.00
C ASP A 604 -21.19 45.27 -24.65
N ILE A 605 -20.88 46.34 -25.39
CA ILE A 605 -19.82 47.30 -25.02
C ILE A 605 -20.33 48.10 -23.82
N ASP A 606 -20.34 47.48 -22.65
CA ASP A 606 -20.60 48.18 -21.39
C ASP A 606 -19.26 48.72 -20.87
N PHE A 607 -19.23 50.03 -20.68
CA PHE A 607 -18.06 50.76 -20.20
C PHE A 607 -18.03 50.91 -18.68
N ASP A 608 -19.11 50.52 -18.00
CA ASP A 608 -19.32 50.66 -16.56
C ASP A 608 -19.38 49.30 -15.85
N ASP A 609 -19.45 48.19 -16.59
CA ASP A 609 -19.35 46.82 -16.06
C ASP A 609 -17.89 46.41 -15.77
N PRO A 610 -17.50 46.13 -14.51
CA PRO A 610 -16.16 45.68 -14.16
C PRO A 610 -15.67 44.42 -14.88
N GLU A 611 -16.57 43.56 -15.34
CA GLU A 611 -16.26 42.30 -16.05
C GLU A 611 -16.05 42.50 -17.57
N SER A 612 -16.33 43.70 -18.09
CA SER A 612 -16.15 44.05 -19.50
C SER A 612 -14.68 44.31 -19.84
N ASP A 613 -14.25 43.81 -21.01
CA ASP A 613 -12.90 44.07 -21.53
C ASP A 613 -12.60 45.55 -21.73
N PHE A 614 -13.64 46.35 -22.00
CA PHE A 614 -13.55 47.78 -22.26
C PHE A 614 -13.62 48.65 -21.00
N TYR A 615 -13.87 48.04 -19.83
CA TYR A 615 -13.91 48.73 -18.56
C TYR A 615 -12.50 49.11 -18.10
N VAL A 616 -12.36 50.38 -17.74
CA VAL A 616 -11.14 50.94 -17.18
C VAL A 616 -11.53 51.83 -16.01
N ASN A 617 -11.10 51.46 -14.81
CA ASN A 617 -11.36 52.25 -13.60
C ASN A 617 -10.70 53.63 -13.76
N PRO A 618 -11.46 54.74 -13.69
CA PRO A 618 -10.90 56.08 -13.82
C PRO A 618 -9.82 56.42 -12.78
N GLN A 619 -9.84 55.78 -11.60
CA GLN A 619 -8.84 56.01 -10.54
C GLN A 619 -7.47 55.43 -10.87
N GLU A 620 -7.39 54.51 -11.82
CA GLU A 620 -6.16 53.82 -12.23
C GLU A 620 -5.49 54.50 -13.43
N VAL A 621 -6.05 55.61 -13.93
CA VAL A 621 -5.54 56.34 -15.09
C VAL A 621 -4.94 57.67 -14.67
N LYS A 622 -3.63 57.83 -14.88
CA LYS A 622 -2.93 59.10 -14.72
C LYS A 622 -3.10 59.95 -15.98
N ILE A 623 -3.70 61.13 -15.84
CA ILE A 623 -3.91 62.09 -16.93
C ILE A 623 -2.92 63.24 -16.80
N GLU A 624 -2.13 63.47 -17.85
CA GLU A 624 -1.13 64.54 -17.96
C GLU A 624 -1.49 65.46 -19.13
N THR A 625 -1.47 66.78 -18.90
CA THR A 625 -1.67 67.79 -19.94
C THR A 625 -0.31 68.29 -20.44
N MET A 626 -0.19 68.50 -21.75
CA MET A 626 1.05 68.96 -22.37
C MET A 626 0.79 69.92 -23.53
N ARG A 627 1.84 70.60 -23.98
CA ARG A 627 1.77 71.41 -25.21
C ARG A 627 1.84 70.52 -26.44
N ALA A 628 0.97 70.77 -27.41
CA ALA A 628 0.97 70.03 -28.67
C ALA A 628 2.27 70.28 -29.47
N ARG A 629 2.68 69.32 -30.30
CA ARG A 629 3.84 69.45 -31.19
C ARG A 629 3.38 69.56 -32.65
N GLY A 630 3.89 70.55 -33.38
CA GLY A 630 3.67 70.67 -34.83
C GLY A 630 3.38 72.09 -35.31
N ALA A 631 2.93 72.19 -36.57
CA ALA A 631 2.62 73.46 -37.22
C ALA A 631 1.35 74.10 -36.62
N GLY A 632 1.54 75.06 -35.73
CA GLY A 632 0.50 75.98 -35.30
C GLY A 632 1.16 77.13 -34.57
N GLY A 633 0.71 78.36 -34.83
CA GLY A 633 1.38 79.58 -34.38
C GLY A 633 1.36 79.77 -32.86
N GLN A 634 1.04 80.98 -32.41
CA GLN A 634 1.13 81.34 -30.99
C GLN A 634 0.28 80.45 -30.05
N HIS A 635 -0.81 79.85 -30.57
CA HIS A 635 -1.70 78.95 -29.83
C HIS A 635 -1.04 77.63 -29.42
N VAL A 636 -0.17 77.03 -30.26
CA VAL A 636 0.51 75.76 -29.94
C VAL A 636 1.60 75.97 -28.88
N ASN A 637 2.23 77.15 -28.88
CA ASN A 637 3.31 77.49 -27.94
C ASN A 637 2.81 77.84 -26.53
N LYS A 638 1.57 78.34 -26.40
CA LYS A 638 1.01 78.83 -25.12
C LYS A 638 -0.06 77.92 -24.52
N THR A 639 -0.81 77.16 -25.32
CA THR A 639 -1.95 76.36 -24.84
C THR A 639 -1.59 74.89 -24.65
N GLU A 640 -1.92 74.32 -23.49
CA GLU A 640 -1.74 72.90 -23.18
C GLU A 640 -2.92 72.05 -23.64
N SER A 641 -3.08 71.93 -24.97
CA SER A 641 -4.20 71.22 -25.58
C SER A 641 -3.99 69.71 -25.75
N ALA A 642 -2.74 69.21 -25.67
CA ALA A 642 -2.44 67.79 -25.84
C ALA A 642 -2.57 67.03 -24.51
N ILE A 643 -3.06 65.79 -24.56
CA ILE A 643 -3.26 64.95 -23.38
C ILE A 643 -2.48 63.65 -23.53
N ARG A 644 -1.88 63.20 -22.44
CA ARG A 644 -1.38 61.83 -22.28
C ARG A 644 -2.09 61.16 -21.12
N MET A 645 -2.51 59.93 -21.35
CA MET A 645 -3.11 59.06 -20.34
C MET A 645 -2.21 57.84 -20.15
N THR A 646 -2.03 57.43 -18.92
CA THR A 646 -1.28 56.23 -18.55
C THR A 646 -2.13 55.38 -17.62
N HIS A 647 -2.43 54.15 -18.02
CA HIS A 647 -3.06 53.18 -17.14
C HIS A 647 -1.98 52.57 -16.24
N ILE A 648 -2.06 52.83 -14.94
CA ILE A 648 -1.01 52.49 -13.96
C ILE A 648 -0.78 50.98 -13.87
N PRO A 649 -1.81 50.11 -13.83
CA PRO A 649 -1.62 48.66 -13.72
C PRO A 649 -0.98 48.00 -14.94
N THR A 650 -1.36 48.40 -16.16
CA THR A 650 -0.85 47.77 -17.40
C THR A 650 0.36 48.49 -17.99
N GLY A 651 0.67 49.71 -17.53
CA GLY A 651 1.69 50.57 -18.10
C GLY A 651 1.35 51.15 -19.49
N THR A 652 0.12 50.93 -19.98
CA THR A 652 -0.30 51.34 -21.33
C THR A 652 -0.45 52.86 -21.38
N THR A 653 0.31 53.50 -22.29
CA THR A 653 0.28 54.95 -22.48
C THR A 653 -0.37 55.31 -23.82
N VAL A 654 -1.17 56.38 -23.81
CA VAL A 654 -1.83 56.94 -24.98
C VAL A 654 -1.66 58.45 -24.96
N SER A 655 -1.43 59.06 -26.13
CA SER A 655 -1.40 60.52 -26.26
C SER A 655 -2.23 60.98 -27.45
N MET A 656 -2.95 62.10 -27.28
CA MET A 656 -3.80 62.69 -28.31
C MET A 656 -3.58 64.20 -28.41
N GLN A 657 -3.41 64.71 -29.65
CA GLN A 657 -3.13 66.12 -29.93
C GLN A 657 -3.82 66.67 -31.20
N ASP A 658 -4.71 65.89 -31.83
CA ASP A 658 -5.23 66.16 -33.17
C ASP A 658 -6.21 67.35 -33.20
N HIS A 659 -6.90 67.60 -32.10
CA HIS A 659 -7.82 68.72 -31.98
C HIS A 659 -7.23 69.89 -31.20
N ARG A 660 -7.68 71.11 -31.52
CA ARG A 660 -7.32 72.33 -30.77
C ARG A 660 -7.92 72.37 -29.36
N SER A 661 -9.00 71.61 -29.12
CA SER A 661 -9.70 71.53 -27.83
C SER A 661 -9.15 70.41 -26.96
N GLN A 662 -8.79 70.75 -25.72
CA GLN A 662 -8.32 69.79 -24.71
C GLN A 662 -9.38 68.72 -24.39
N GLN A 663 -10.65 69.10 -24.27
CA GLN A 663 -11.73 68.16 -23.93
C GLN A 663 -11.93 67.10 -25.01
N ARG A 664 -11.87 67.50 -26.28
CA ARG A 664 -12.02 66.59 -27.40
C ARG A 664 -10.85 65.60 -27.49
N ASN A 665 -9.62 66.10 -27.28
CA ASN A 665 -8.44 65.21 -27.16
C ASN A 665 -8.55 64.26 -25.95
N ARG A 666 -9.24 64.65 -24.87
CA ARG A 666 -9.46 63.80 -23.68
C ARG A 666 -10.38 62.63 -24.01
N GLU A 667 -11.50 62.93 -24.67
CA GLU A 667 -12.48 61.91 -25.09
C GLU A 667 -11.86 60.92 -26.07
N ASP A 668 -11.09 61.39 -27.05
CA ASP A 668 -10.43 60.54 -28.02
C ASP A 668 -9.27 59.74 -27.41
N ALA A 669 -8.52 60.32 -26.45
CA ALA A 669 -7.52 59.58 -25.67
C ALA A 669 -8.15 58.46 -24.82
N TRP A 670 -9.32 58.70 -24.21
CA TRP A 670 -10.06 57.67 -23.46
C TRP A 670 -10.52 56.52 -24.35
N LYS A 671 -11.09 56.82 -25.52
CA LYS A 671 -11.50 55.80 -26.51
C LYS A 671 -10.32 54.93 -26.93
N LEU A 672 -9.18 55.56 -27.22
CA LEU A 672 -7.99 54.85 -27.68
C LEU A 672 -7.31 54.08 -26.54
N LEU A 673 -7.36 54.57 -25.30
CA LEU A 673 -6.89 53.85 -24.12
C LEU A 673 -7.73 52.60 -23.84
N ARG A 674 -9.06 52.71 -23.83
CA ARG A 674 -9.97 51.56 -23.66
C ARG A 674 -9.78 50.52 -24.75
N SER A 675 -9.67 50.95 -26.01
CA SER A 675 -9.41 50.03 -27.14
C SER A 675 -8.06 49.31 -27.01
N ARG A 676 -6.98 50.00 -26.61
CA ARG A 676 -5.67 49.36 -26.39
C ARG A 676 -5.69 48.36 -25.24
N ILE A 677 -6.32 48.70 -24.12
CA ILE A 677 -6.43 47.81 -22.96
C ILE A 677 -7.28 46.59 -23.30
N ALA A 678 -8.43 46.77 -23.97
CA ALA A 678 -9.27 45.68 -24.44
C ALA A 678 -8.50 44.76 -25.40
N SER A 679 -7.75 45.32 -26.35
CA SER A 679 -6.90 44.53 -27.27
C SER A 679 -5.82 43.74 -26.53
N GLN A 680 -5.17 44.35 -25.53
CA GLN A 680 -4.14 43.70 -24.73
C GLN A 680 -4.71 42.56 -23.87
N ARG A 681 -5.87 42.75 -23.25
CA ARG A 681 -6.59 41.71 -22.49
C ARG A 681 -7.07 40.57 -23.38
N ALA A 682 -7.56 40.89 -24.58
CA ALA A 682 -7.95 39.90 -25.58
C ALA A 682 -6.73 39.05 -26.03
N GLU A 683 -5.59 39.70 -26.31
CA GLU A 683 -4.35 39.02 -26.66
C GLU A 683 -3.84 38.12 -25.52
N GLN A 684 -3.87 38.59 -24.28
CA GLN A 684 -3.51 37.79 -23.10
C GLN A 684 -4.42 36.56 -22.94
N ARG A 685 -5.74 36.72 -23.06
CA ARG A 685 -6.68 35.58 -23.00
C ARG A 685 -6.45 34.59 -24.14
N MET A 686 -6.19 35.08 -25.35
CA MET A 686 -5.83 34.22 -26.48
C MET A 686 -4.53 33.45 -26.22
N GLU A 687 -3.52 34.10 -25.62
CA GLU A 687 -2.26 33.46 -25.27
C GLU A 687 -2.45 32.41 -24.15
N GLU A 688 -3.23 32.72 -23.12
CA GLU A 688 -3.60 31.78 -22.05
C GLU A 688 -4.38 30.58 -22.60
N ALA A 689 -5.41 30.82 -23.42
CA ALA A 689 -6.18 29.77 -24.09
C ALA A 689 -5.29 28.89 -24.99
N SER A 690 -4.34 29.49 -25.70
CA SER A 690 -3.36 28.77 -26.53
C SER A 690 -2.40 27.92 -25.68
N ARG A 691 -1.87 28.47 -24.58
CA ARG A 691 -1.01 27.73 -23.63
C ARG A 691 -1.76 26.57 -23.00
N LEU A 692 -3.00 26.80 -22.55
CA LEU A 692 -3.89 25.78 -21.98
C LEU A 692 -4.20 24.69 -23.00
N ARG A 693 -4.59 25.07 -24.22
CA ARG A 693 -4.78 24.13 -25.33
C ARG A 693 -3.52 23.28 -25.55
N ASN A 694 -2.34 23.91 -25.69
CA ASN A 694 -1.09 23.18 -25.86
C ASN A 694 -0.77 22.26 -24.69
N SER A 695 -1.10 22.65 -23.45
CA SER A 695 -0.91 21.81 -22.27
C SER A 695 -1.78 20.55 -22.31
N VAL A 696 -3.07 20.67 -22.65
CA VAL A 696 -4.00 19.54 -22.78
C VAL A 696 -3.58 18.64 -23.95
N LEU A 697 -3.26 19.24 -25.11
CA LEU A 697 -2.78 18.52 -26.30
C LEU A 697 -1.49 17.73 -26.04
N SER A 698 -0.59 18.26 -25.19
CA SER A 698 0.67 17.58 -24.86
C SER A 698 0.48 16.35 -23.98
N GLN A 699 -0.54 16.34 -23.12
CA GLN A 699 -0.87 15.22 -22.24
C GLN A 699 -1.62 14.10 -22.98
N THR A 700 -2.42 14.44 -23.98
CA THR A 700 -3.18 13.49 -24.80
C THR A 700 -2.50 13.28 -26.15
N GLN A 701 -1.43 12.47 -26.19
CA GLN A 701 -0.87 12.04 -27.47
C GLN A 701 -1.83 11.07 -28.18
N ILE A 702 -2.58 11.57 -29.16
CA ILE A 702 -3.39 10.71 -30.04
C ILE A 702 -2.47 10.04 -31.05
N THR A 703 -1.96 8.86 -30.69
CA THR A 703 -1.16 8.03 -31.60
C THR A 703 -2.06 7.17 -32.50
N ARG A 704 -1.56 6.73 -33.65
CA ARG A 704 -2.30 5.82 -34.54
C ARG A 704 -2.59 4.45 -33.90
N GLY A 705 -1.88 4.08 -32.82
CA GLY A 705 -2.02 2.79 -32.13
C GLY A 705 -3.09 2.78 -31.02
N ASP A 706 -3.31 3.93 -30.37
CA ASP A 706 -4.19 4.07 -29.20
C ASP A 706 -5.64 4.37 -29.58
N LYS A 707 -6.31 3.35 -30.13
CA LYS A 707 -7.77 3.36 -30.31
C LYS A 707 -8.48 3.27 -28.96
N ILE A 708 -9.37 4.21 -28.68
CA ILE A 708 -10.20 4.17 -27.46
C ILE A 708 -11.52 3.45 -27.73
N ARG A 709 -12.12 3.63 -28.92
CA ARG A 709 -13.39 2.98 -29.31
C ARG A 709 -13.33 2.35 -30.69
N THR A 710 -14.12 1.30 -30.90
CA THR A 710 -14.34 0.70 -32.23
C THR A 710 -15.82 0.54 -32.53
N TYR A 711 -16.26 1.14 -33.63
CA TYR A 711 -17.60 1.07 -34.19
C TYR A 711 -17.60 0.05 -35.33
N ASN A 712 -18.11 -1.15 -35.07
CA ASN A 712 -18.13 -2.25 -36.04
C ASN A 712 -19.54 -2.43 -36.60
N TYR A 713 -19.74 -2.02 -37.84
CA TYR A 713 -21.06 -2.06 -38.48
C TYR A 713 -21.50 -3.48 -38.84
N ASN A 714 -20.56 -4.36 -39.19
CA ASN A 714 -20.89 -5.74 -39.58
C ASN A 714 -21.39 -6.57 -38.39
N GLN A 715 -20.93 -6.23 -37.19
CA GLN A 715 -21.28 -6.92 -35.94
C GLN A 715 -22.31 -6.16 -35.10
N ASP A 716 -22.80 -5.02 -35.61
CA ASP A 716 -23.70 -4.11 -34.90
C ASP A 716 -23.22 -3.83 -33.45
N ARG A 717 -21.95 -3.42 -33.32
CA ARG A 717 -21.28 -3.34 -32.02
C ARG A 717 -20.40 -2.10 -31.89
N CYS A 718 -20.49 -1.45 -30.74
CA CYS A 718 -19.52 -0.46 -30.27
C CYS A 718 -18.73 -1.04 -29.09
N THR A 719 -17.41 -0.97 -29.17
CA THR A 719 -16.50 -1.42 -28.10
C THR A 719 -15.69 -0.25 -27.58
N ASP A 720 -15.72 0.02 -26.28
CA ASP A 720 -14.69 0.84 -25.62
C ASP A 720 -13.58 -0.07 -25.09
N HIS A 721 -12.38 0.04 -25.66
CA HIS A 721 -11.26 -0.85 -25.37
C HIS A 721 -10.66 -0.59 -23.98
N ARG A 722 -10.92 0.58 -23.40
CA ARG A 722 -10.37 0.97 -22.10
C ARG A 722 -11.18 0.34 -20.98
N ALA A 723 -12.50 0.48 -21.05
CA ALA A 723 -13.44 -0.11 -20.10
C ALA A 723 -13.74 -1.60 -20.38
N ALA A 724 -13.23 -2.16 -21.49
CA ALA A 724 -13.54 -3.51 -21.97
C ALA A 724 -15.05 -3.78 -22.10
N LEU A 725 -15.83 -2.74 -22.43
CA LEU A 725 -17.27 -2.82 -22.58
C LEU A 725 -17.65 -2.94 -24.06
N ASP A 726 -18.41 -3.99 -24.37
CA ASP A 726 -19.07 -4.18 -25.65
C ASP A 726 -20.57 -3.86 -25.51
N VAL A 727 -21.07 -2.98 -26.36
CA VAL A 727 -22.51 -2.70 -26.51
C VAL A 727 -22.96 -3.04 -27.92
N HIS A 728 -24.16 -3.59 -28.03
CA HIS A 728 -24.85 -3.87 -29.29
C HIS A 728 -25.92 -2.78 -29.55
N ASN A 729 -26.50 -2.72 -30.75
CA ASN A 729 -27.33 -1.61 -31.23
C ASN A 729 -26.52 -0.36 -31.57
N LEU A 730 -25.63 -0.50 -32.57
CA LEU A 730 -24.81 0.59 -33.07
C LEU A 730 -25.62 1.79 -33.61
N PRO A 731 -26.79 1.63 -34.24
CA PRO A 731 -27.63 2.75 -34.65
C PRO A 731 -27.98 3.69 -33.49
N ASP A 732 -28.42 3.15 -32.34
CA ASP A 732 -28.75 3.96 -31.16
C ASP A 732 -27.51 4.69 -30.61
N VAL A 733 -26.34 4.05 -30.64
CA VAL A 733 -25.08 4.69 -30.28
C VAL A 733 -24.80 5.90 -31.19
N LEU A 734 -24.93 5.74 -32.51
CA LEU A 734 -24.65 6.77 -33.51
C LEU A 734 -25.69 7.90 -33.52
N GLU A 735 -26.91 7.64 -33.06
CA GLU A 735 -27.96 8.65 -32.86
C GLU A 735 -27.82 9.40 -31.52
N GLY A 736 -26.81 9.06 -30.70
CA GLY A 736 -26.60 9.69 -29.39
C GLY A 736 -27.61 9.24 -28.32
N GLY A 737 -28.17 8.04 -28.48
CA GLY A 737 -29.18 7.42 -27.61
C GLY A 737 -28.64 6.91 -26.27
N GLU A 738 -29.45 6.13 -25.56
CA GLU A 738 -29.14 5.64 -24.20
C GLU A 738 -28.00 4.62 -24.19
N THR A 739 -27.79 3.89 -25.29
CA THR A 739 -26.68 2.93 -25.40
C THR A 739 -25.34 3.66 -25.37
N LEU A 740 -25.24 4.88 -25.92
CA LEU A 740 -24.04 5.71 -25.82
C LEU A 740 -23.77 6.15 -24.37
N ASP A 741 -24.82 6.47 -23.59
CA ASP A 741 -24.67 6.85 -22.18
C ASP A 741 -23.93 5.77 -21.39
N ARG A 742 -24.30 4.49 -21.59
CA ARG A 742 -23.64 3.35 -20.94
C ARG A 742 -22.16 3.27 -21.27
N VAL A 743 -21.78 3.57 -22.51
CA VAL A 743 -20.37 3.57 -22.94
C VAL A 743 -19.61 4.74 -22.32
N MET A 744 -20.22 5.93 -22.25
CA MET A 744 -19.64 7.11 -21.60
C MET A 744 -19.46 6.90 -20.10
N ASP A 745 -20.46 6.34 -19.42
CA ASP A 745 -20.42 6.07 -17.99
C ASP A 745 -19.32 5.05 -17.66
N ALA A 746 -19.21 3.96 -18.44
CA ALA A 746 -18.14 2.97 -18.26
C ALA A 746 -16.75 3.57 -18.53
N ALA A 747 -16.60 4.43 -19.54
CA ALA A 747 -15.35 5.13 -19.80
C ALA A 747 -14.98 6.10 -18.66
N LYS A 748 -15.98 6.75 -18.04
CA LYS A 748 -15.79 7.60 -16.86
C LYS A 748 -15.34 6.78 -15.65
N GLU A 749 -15.98 5.64 -15.38
CA GLU A 749 -15.57 4.76 -14.29
C GLU A 749 -14.14 4.23 -14.48
N TRP A 750 -13.77 3.85 -15.70
CA TRP A 750 -12.38 3.49 -16.04
C TRP A 750 -11.39 4.62 -15.75
N LEU A 751 -11.74 5.86 -16.12
CA LEU A 751 -10.87 7.02 -15.91
C LEU A 751 -10.65 7.30 -14.42
N VAL A 752 -11.71 7.22 -13.62
CA VAL A 752 -11.64 7.38 -12.16
C VAL A 752 -10.80 6.26 -11.54
N ALA A 753 -10.98 5.00 -11.98
CA ALA A 753 -10.17 3.88 -11.49
C ALA A 753 -8.67 4.11 -11.76
N LYS A 754 -8.32 4.58 -12.95
CA LYS A 754 -6.93 4.92 -13.31
C LYS A 754 -6.37 6.08 -12.47
N GLU A 755 -7.18 7.09 -12.16
CA GLU A 755 -6.80 8.19 -11.28
C GLU A 755 -6.57 7.71 -9.83
N ILE A 756 -7.37 6.77 -9.35
CA ILE A 756 -7.16 6.11 -8.04
C ILE A 756 -5.83 5.37 -8.02
N GLU A 757 -5.51 4.60 -9.07
CA GLU A 757 -4.24 3.86 -9.18
C GLU A 757 -3.02 4.79 -9.15
N MET A 758 -3.07 5.92 -9.87
CA MET A 758 -2.00 6.92 -9.83
C MET A 758 -1.83 7.52 -8.44
N VAL A 759 -2.93 7.81 -7.76
CA VAL A 759 -2.93 8.31 -6.37
C VAL A 759 -2.29 7.29 -5.40
N ILE A 760 -2.57 6.00 -5.57
CA ILE A 760 -1.92 4.94 -4.80
C ILE A 760 -0.41 4.93 -5.05
N ALA A 761 0.00 4.93 -6.31
CA ALA A 761 1.41 4.88 -6.70
C ALA A 761 2.20 6.08 -6.15
N GLU A 762 1.65 7.29 -6.25
CA GLU A 762 2.25 8.50 -5.68
C GLU A 762 2.47 8.40 -4.16
N GLU A 763 1.50 7.88 -3.42
CA GLU A 763 1.65 7.73 -1.97
C GLU A 763 2.67 6.66 -1.60
N GLU A 764 2.73 5.56 -2.34
CA GLU A 764 3.74 4.54 -2.14
C GLU A 764 5.16 5.08 -2.40
N ILE A 765 5.33 5.91 -3.44
CA ILE A 765 6.61 6.59 -3.72
C ILE A 765 6.98 7.58 -2.60
N LYS A 766 6.03 8.38 -2.11
CA LYS A 766 6.27 9.29 -0.97
C LYS A 766 6.69 8.55 0.30
N VAL A 767 6.21 7.32 0.48
CA VAL A 767 6.62 6.46 1.59
C VAL A 767 8.02 5.90 1.36
N THR A 768 8.43 5.60 0.13
CA THR A 768 9.80 5.17 -0.19
C THR A 768 10.84 6.28 -0.09
N ASP A 769 10.52 7.52 -0.50
CA ASP A 769 11.48 8.65 -0.48
C ASP A 769 11.74 9.21 0.93
N LYS A 770 10.85 8.90 1.90
CA LYS A 770 11.00 9.30 3.31
C LYS A 770 11.70 8.23 4.17
N ALA A 771 12.03 7.08 3.59
CA ALA A 771 12.72 5.97 4.25
C ALA A 771 14.21 5.97 3.88
#